data_AF-A0A931AFR5-F1
#
_entry.id   AF-A0A931AFR5-F1
#
_cell.length_a   1.000
_cell.length_b   1.000
_cell.length_c   1.000
_cell.angle_alpha   90.00
_cell.angle_beta   90.00
_cell.angle_gamma   90.00
#
_symmetry.space_group_name_H-M   'P 1'
#
loop_
_entity.id
_entity.type
_entity.pdbx_description
1 polymer ?
#
loop_
_entity_poly.entity_id
_entity_poly.type
_entity_poly.pdbx_seq_one_letter_code
_entity_poly.pdbx_strand_id
1 'polypeptide(L)'
;MKAVVVLIMLASLIGYPTPAYASRADLALEVLSSRPDQVTGGDALVRVRQTGGAQVRILRNGQDVTSSFTRTGDGLTGLVTGLADGDNTITAVARPRKETLKLRNHPIEGPVFSGAHQYPFLCKTERGGLGPPTVDNQDGQGMRVTGGWSRDCFAPTVKDRLYRSTDGTFKAMPTEGPTEGPTERPADMATTTLLDGRTVDFVVRRERGVINRFLYSTAMIEDGWNGRAIYRFDGGVAIGHDQGTLGSGALDPYGLGQGYAILHSSGTRTSTHYNLILGGETALMVKERFIEQYGVPLYTVGVGGSGGAIQQYIYGQNLGDRVIDAAIPQYSYPDMVTQTIHVGDCELLERYMDHDPRWARWDDRTALIGMNASDTVANPYTGRAGSDECVNGWRGLTPLTMNPLWTSNDDPEWERMDPPGVKDTVQWTHWDDLRNIYGTDERGYARSTWDNVGVQYGLAALTGGVITPAEFLDVNAKAGSWKDSADMVQEGCPFVSTACPADFDPWSARNADLGDPAPRRAGDPIAIRNVQRSGLVFTGDIDIPVIDWRHYLEDQLDMHNAHQSFASRQRMLNHDGRAGNQVIWFTDARPDGPRFEQTPEALRVIDAWMANIRKYPARGVTGNKPPQAVDRCFATDGTQIAAGPHVWDGVLDRRAPGACTQRFPLYSTTRVVAGGPLEGGVYKCRLQPVDRAIAKGLYGDWRPTRDERARLKQIFPTGVCDY
;
A
#
# COMPACT_ATOMS: atom_id res chain seq x y z
N MET A 1 -76.40 6.39 -18.38
CA MET A 1 -76.11 5.38 -19.44
C MET A 1 -74.78 5.72 -20.10
N LYS A 2 -73.71 5.04 -19.70
CA LYS A 2 -72.51 4.68 -20.49
C LYS A 2 -71.53 4.04 -19.50
N ALA A 3 -71.08 2.84 -19.87
CA ALA A 3 -70.31 1.92 -19.06
C ALA A 3 -68.88 2.42 -18.82
N VAL A 4 -68.33 2.14 -17.63
CA VAL A 4 -66.89 2.09 -17.41
C VAL A 4 -66.57 0.69 -16.91
N VAL A 5 -65.83 -0.02 -17.74
CA VAL A 5 -65.32 -1.37 -17.55
C VAL A 5 -64.28 -1.34 -16.42
N VAL A 6 -64.51 -2.12 -15.36
CA VAL A 6 -63.51 -2.44 -14.35
C VAL A 6 -62.60 -3.51 -14.95
N LEU A 7 -61.39 -3.14 -15.34
CA LEU A 7 -60.36 -4.08 -15.80
C LEU A 7 -59.68 -4.69 -14.56
N ILE A 8 -60.03 -5.94 -14.23
CA ILE A 8 -59.29 -6.76 -13.28
C ILE A 8 -57.99 -7.18 -13.99
N MET A 9 -56.86 -6.52 -13.69
CA MET A 9 -55.56 -7.07 -14.03
C MET A 9 -55.26 -8.22 -13.06
N LEU A 10 -55.21 -9.45 -13.57
CA LEU A 10 -54.50 -10.53 -12.91
C LEU A 10 -53.03 -10.13 -12.80
N ALA A 11 -52.59 -9.82 -11.58
CA ALA A 11 -51.17 -9.76 -11.26
C ALA A 11 -50.64 -11.20 -11.27
N SER A 12 -49.88 -11.53 -12.31
CA SER A 12 -49.06 -12.73 -12.35
C SER A 12 -48.09 -12.70 -11.16
N LEU A 13 -48.29 -13.61 -10.21
CA LEU A 13 -47.31 -13.95 -9.18
C LEU A 13 -46.05 -14.48 -9.87
N ILE A 14 -45.11 -13.59 -10.17
CA ILE A 14 -43.74 -13.97 -10.46
C ILE A 14 -43.16 -14.44 -9.12
N GLY A 15 -43.21 -15.75 -8.89
CA GLY A 15 -42.46 -16.36 -7.81
C GLY A 15 -40.99 -16.07 -8.03
N TYR A 16 -40.39 -15.28 -7.14
CA TYR A 16 -38.94 -15.17 -7.06
C TYR A 16 -38.37 -16.59 -6.95
N PRO A 17 -37.38 -16.98 -7.76
CA PRO A 17 -36.72 -18.25 -7.55
C PRO A 17 -36.07 -18.19 -6.17
N THR A 18 -36.58 -19.02 -5.26
CA THR A 18 -35.85 -19.44 -4.08
C THR A 18 -34.44 -19.84 -4.52
N PRO A 19 -33.36 -19.44 -3.81
CA PRO A 19 -32.03 -19.90 -4.16
C PRO A 19 -32.07 -21.43 -4.15
N ALA A 20 -31.90 -22.02 -5.34
CA ALA A 20 -31.72 -23.45 -5.46
C ALA A 20 -30.56 -23.80 -4.55
N TYR A 21 -30.82 -24.62 -3.52
CA TYR A 21 -29.78 -25.33 -2.81
C TYR A 21 -28.81 -25.87 -3.86
N ALA A 22 -27.59 -25.36 -3.89
CA ALA A 22 -26.54 -25.90 -4.72
C ALA A 22 -26.52 -27.41 -4.48
N SER A 23 -26.81 -28.21 -5.51
CA SER A 23 -26.62 -29.65 -5.41
C SER A 23 -25.17 -29.84 -4.99
N ARG A 24 -24.92 -30.38 -3.80
CA ARG A 24 -23.56 -30.72 -3.35
C ARG A 24 -22.91 -31.50 -4.49
N ALA A 25 -21.90 -30.90 -5.12
CA ALA A 25 -21.11 -31.59 -6.11
C ALA A 25 -20.60 -32.88 -5.46
N ASP A 26 -20.99 -33.98 -6.06
CA ASP A 26 -20.86 -35.33 -5.54
C ASP A 26 -19.38 -35.82 -5.62
N LEU A 27 -18.57 -35.08 -6.38
CA LEU A 27 -17.11 -35.05 -6.44
C LEU A 27 -16.73 -33.60 -6.83
N ALA A 28 -15.82 -32.94 -6.10
CA ALA A 28 -15.38 -31.57 -6.39
C ALA A 28 -13.86 -31.43 -6.23
N LEU A 29 -13.24 -30.58 -7.06
CA LEU A 29 -11.83 -30.24 -7.05
C LEU A 29 -11.63 -28.75 -6.76
N GLU A 30 -10.65 -28.43 -5.92
CA GLU A 30 -10.35 -27.06 -5.51
C GLU A 30 -8.83 -26.88 -5.33
N VAL A 31 -8.27 -25.79 -5.86
CA VAL A 31 -6.92 -25.34 -5.48
C VAL A 31 -7.04 -24.54 -4.19
N LEU A 32 -6.23 -24.89 -3.20
CA LEU A 32 -6.23 -24.26 -1.88
C LEU A 32 -5.14 -23.20 -1.72
N SER A 33 -4.00 -23.37 -2.40
CA SER A 33 -2.84 -22.49 -2.24
C SER A 33 -2.97 -21.17 -3.01
N SER A 34 -3.72 -21.16 -4.10
CA SER A 34 -3.92 -19.98 -4.95
C SER A 34 -5.22 -20.08 -5.77
N ARG A 35 -5.47 -19.06 -6.63
CA ARG A 35 -6.47 -19.21 -7.68
C ARG A 35 -5.92 -20.14 -8.78
N PRO A 36 -6.78 -20.94 -9.44
CA PRO A 36 -6.31 -21.89 -10.44
C PRO A 36 -5.51 -21.27 -11.59
N ASP A 37 -5.74 -20.01 -11.97
CA ASP A 37 -5.03 -19.32 -13.04
C ASP A 37 -3.72 -18.64 -12.62
N GLN A 38 -3.35 -18.75 -11.33
CA GLN A 38 -2.26 -18.01 -10.70
C GLN A 38 -1.41 -18.91 -9.80
N VAL A 39 -1.29 -20.19 -10.19
CA VAL A 39 -0.41 -21.14 -9.50
C VAL A 39 1.03 -20.81 -9.83
N THR A 40 1.95 -20.87 -8.86
CA THR A 40 3.37 -20.58 -9.11
C THR A 40 4.31 -21.67 -8.62
N GLY A 41 5.52 -21.74 -9.20
CA GLY A 41 6.59 -22.60 -8.69
C GLY A 41 6.46 -24.09 -8.96
N GLY A 42 5.48 -24.51 -9.77
CA GLY A 42 5.37 -25.88 -10.25
C GLY A 42 4.66 -26.84 -9.30
N ASP A 43 4.03 -26.33 -8.23
CA ASP A 43 3.20 -27.13 -7.34
C ASP A 43 1.94 -26.39 -6.88
N ALA A 44 0.96 -27.13 -6.35
CA ALA A 44 -0.27 -26.58 -5.83
C ALA A 44 -0.89 -27.50 -4.77
N LEU A 45 -1.41 -26.92 -3.68
CA LEU A 45 -2.18 -27.69 -2.69
C LEU A 45 -3.61 -27.88 -3.21
N VAL A 46 -4.03 -29.13 -3.40
CA VAL A 46 -5.34 -29.45 -3.99
C VAL A 46 -6.22 -30.21 -3.00
N ARG A 47 -7.51 -29.88 -2.97
CA ARG A 47 -8.55 -30.62 -2.26
C ARG A 47 -9.48 -31.34 -3.22
N VAL A 48 -9.79 -32.58 -2.90
CA VAL A 48 -10.87 -33.36 -3.50
C VAL A 48 -11.96 -33.59 -2.46
N ARG A 49 -13.16 -33.06 -2.68
CA ARG A 49 -14.34 -33.38 -1.87
C ARG A 49 -15.14 -34.47 -2.55
N GLN A 50 -15.66 -35.42 -1.78
CA GLN A 50 -16.49 -36.49 -2.31
C GLN A 50 -17.50 -36.96 -1.26
N THR A 51 -18.71 -37.26 -1.72
CA THR A 51 -19.77 -37.95 -0.99
C THR A 51 -19.81 -39.42 -1.42
N GLY A 52 -19.75 -40.37 -0.47
CA GLY A 52 -20.02 -41.80 -0.74
C GLY A 52 -18.86 -42.79 -0.64
N GLY A 53 -17.69 -42.39 -0.12
CA GLY A 53 -16.64 -43.33 0.33
C GLY A 53 -15.92 -44.15 -0.74
N ALA A 54 -16.23 -43.99 -2.03
CA ALA A 54 -15.55 -44.70 -3.11
C ALA A 54 -14.08 -44.26 -3.22
N GLN A 55 -13.21 -45.17 -3.66
CA GLN A 55 -11.79 -44.87 -3.89
C GLN A 55 -11.66 -43.84 -5.02
N VAL A 56 -10.96 -42.74 -4.75
CA VAL A 56 -10.66 -41.69 -5.73
C VAL A 56 -9.28 -41.93 -6.29
N ARG A 57 -9.17 -41.94 -7.62
CA ARG A 57 -7.91 -41.85 -8.35
C ARG A 57 -7.70 -40.42 -8.82
N ILE A 58 -6.53 -39.84 -8.57
CA ILE A 58 -6.22 -38.44 -8.86
C ILE A 58 -5.07 -38.39 -9.87
N LEU A 59 -5.26 -37.64 -10.94
CA LEU A 59 -4.33 -37.56 -12.06
C LEU A 59 -3.87 -36.11 -12.29
N ARG A 60 -2.56 -35.88 -12.39
CA ARG A 60 -1.93 -34.65 -12.88
C ARG A 60 -1.51 -34.85 -14.32
N ASN A 61 -2.11 -34.14 -15.27
CA ASN A 61 -1.83 -34.30 -16.70
C ASN A 61 -1.86 -35.77 -17.17
N GLY A 62 -2.81 -36.55 -16.63
CA GLY A 62 -2.95 -37.99 -16.90
C GLY A 62 -2.06 -38.92 -16.08
N GLN A 63 -1.06 -38.41 -15.35
CA GLN A 63 -0.20 -39.20 -14.46
C GLN A 63 -0.83 -39.36 -13.08
N ASP A 64 -0.79 -40.57 -12.52
CA ASP A 64 -1.38 -40.86 -11.22
C ASP A 64 -0.56 -40.24 -10.08
N VAL A 65 -1.23 -39.38 -9.30
CA VAL A 65 -0.66 -38.68 -8.14
C VAL A 65 -1.46 -38.98 -6.87
N THR A 66 -2.30 -40.02 -6.88
CA THR A 66 -3.20 -40.36 -5.77
C THR A 66 -2.45 -40.54 -4.45
N SER A 67 -1.23 -41.06 -4.48
CA SER A 67 -0.40 -41.28 -3.27
C SER A 67 0.03 -39.99 -2.56
N SER A 68 -0.02 -38.84 -3.24
CA SER A 68 0.28 -37.54 -2.62
C SER A 68 -0.88 -36.98 -1.80
N PHE A 69 -2.05 -37.64 -1.82
CA PHE A 69 -3.24 -37.19 -1.12
C PHE A 69 -3.50 -37.99 0.15
N THR A 70 -3.81 -37.27 1.21
CA THR A 70 -4.19 -37.83 2.51
C THR A 70 -5.62 -37.43 2.86
N ARG A 71 -6.29 -38.26 3.68
CA ARG A 71 -7.66 -37.97 4.11
C ARG A 71 -7.65 -36.91 5.21
N THR A 72 -8.41 -35.84 4.98
CA THR A 72 -8.68 -34.75 5.92
C THR A 72 -10.17 -34.73 6.28
N GLY A 73 -10.56 -33.92 7.27
CA GLY A 73 -11.98 -33.81 7.68
C GLY A 73 -12.93 -33.41 6.54
N ASP A 74 -12.41 -32.70 5.54
CA ASP A 74 -13.18 -32.15 4.42
C ASP A 74 -12.98 -32.91 3.10
N GLY A 75 -12.26 -34.04 3.09
CA GLY A 75 -12.03 -34.83 1.87
C GLY A 75 -10.62 -35.40 1.77
N LEU A 76 -10.05 -35.38 0.56
CA LEU A 76 -8.64 -35.69 0.32
C LEU A 76 -7.90 -34.37 0.07
N THR A 77 -6.72 -34.21 0.66
CA THR A 77 -5.85 -33.04 0.43
C THR A 77 -4.44 -33.52 0.13
N GLY A 78 -3.81 -32.95 -0.89
CA GLY A 78 -2.47 -33.35 -1.31
C GLY A 78 -1.76 -32.24 -2.06
N LEU A 79 -0.44 -32.19 -1.89
CA LEU A 79 0.44 -31.31 -2.67
C LEU A 79 0.69 -31.97 -4.03
N VAL A 80 0.22 -31.34 -5.10
CA VAL A 80 0.49 -31.79 -6.46
C VAL A 80 1.70 -31.03 -6.97
N THR A 81 2.86 -31.69 -7.01
CA THR A 81 4.09 -31.12 -7.57
C THR A 81 4.21 -31.38 -9.07
N GLY A 82 5.25 -30.86 -9.72
CA GLY A 82 5.64 -31.13 -11.12
C GLY A 82 4.61 -30.69 -12.15
N LEU A 83 3.93 -29.58 -11.89
CA LEU A 83 3.14 -28.84 -12.87
C LEU A 83 4.11 -28.22 -13.89
N ALA A 84 3.74 -28.28 -15.17
CA ALA A 84 4.52 -27.62 -16.23
C ALA A 84 4.11 -26.15 -16.32
N ASP A 85 5.01 -25.25 -16.73
CA ASP A 85 4.62 -23.87 -17.00
C ASP A 85 3.51 -23.79 -18.06
N GLY A 86 2.52 -22.93 -17.80
CA GLY A 86 1.30 -22.84 -18.59
C GLY A 86 0.20 -23.79 -18.10
N ASP A 87 -0.60 -24.28 -19.03
CA ASP A 87 -1.85 -24.98 -18.73
C ASP A 87 -1.62 -26.41 -18.23
N ASN A 88 -2.30 -26.77 -17.14
CA ASN A 88 -2.28 -28.10 -16.55
C ASN A 88 -3.71 -28.57 -16.23
N THR A 89 -3.85 -29.87 -15.98
CA THR A 89 -5.11 -30.49 -15.57
C THR A 89 -4.93 -31.39 -14.37
N ILE A 90 -5.81 -31.23 -13.37
CA ILE A 90 -5.98 -32.17 -12.27
C ILE A 90 -7.31 -32.86 -12.44
N THR A 91 -7.33 -34.19 -12.47
CA THR A 91 -8.54 -34.98 -12.67
C THR A 91 -8.75 -35.94 -11.51
N ALA A 92 -9.91 -35.85 -10.86
CA ALA A 92 -10.35 -36.80 -9.85
C ALA A 92 -11.33 -37.79 -10.49
N VAL A 93 -11.12 -39.08 -10.26
CA VAL A 93 -11.95 -40.17 -10.81
C VAL A 93 -12.46 -41.01 -9.64
N ALA A 94 -13.77 -41.02 -9.45
CA ALA A 94 -14.47 -41.83 -8.46
C ALA A 94 -15.67 -42.50 -9.13
N ARG A 95 -15.46 -43.68 -9.72
CA ARG A 95 -16.40 -44.29 -10.69
C ARG A 95 -17.85 -44.33 -10.16
N PRO A 96 -18.85 -43.96 -11.00
CA PRO A 96 -18.74 -43.56 -12.40
C PRO A 96 -18.36 -42.09 -12.64
N ARG A 97 -18.06 -41.34 -11.57
CA ARG A 97 -17.84 -39.88 -11.61
C ARG A 97 -16.41 -39.53 -11.99
N LYS A 98 -16.26 -38.40 -12.66
CA LYS A 98 -15.00 -37.78 -13.04
C LYS A 98 -15.17 -36.27 -12.97
N GLU A 99 -14.22 -35.59 -12.36
CA GLU A 99 -14.13 -34.13 -12.31
C GLU A 99 -12.74 -33.71 -12.80
N THR A 100 -12.64 -32.64 -13.57
CA THR A 100 -11.37 -32.10 -14.08
C THR A 100 -11.28 -30.61 -13.81
N LEU A 101 -10.26 -30.23 -13.04
CA LEU A 101 -9.85 -28.87 -12.77
C LEU A 101 -8.74 -28.48 -13.75
N LYS A 102 -8.90 -27.33 -14.41
CA LYS A 102 -7.84 -26.68 -15.18
C LYS A 102 -7.14 -25.66 -14.28
N LEU A 103 -5.82 -25.62 -14.36
CA LEU A 103 -5.01 -24.61 -13.67
C LEU A 103 -3.88 -24.15 -14.58
N ARG A 104 -3.33 -22.97 -14.32
CA ARG A 104 -2.18 -22.41 -15.02
C ARG A 104 -1.05 -22.16 -14.03
N ASN A 105 0.07 -22.83 -14.27
CA ASN A 105 1.30 -22.64 -13.51
C ASN A 105 2.14 -21.55 -14.17
N HIS A 106 2.76 -20.71 -13.34
CA HIS A 106 3.75 -19.72 -13.72
C HIS A 106 5.07 -20.07 -13.01
N PRO A 107 6.22 -19.66 -13.57
CA PRO A 107 7.49 -19.96 -12.94
C PRO A 107 7.66 -19.14 -11.64
N ILE A 108 8.56 -19.57 -10.76
CA ILE A 108 8.70 -18.99 -9.41
C ILE A 108 9.26 -17.56 -9.42
N GLU A 109 9.93 -17.18 -10.50
CA GLU A 109 10.37 -15.83 -10.81
C GLU A 109 9.26 -14.89 -11.24
N GLY A 110 8.07 -15.40 -11.58
CA GLY A 110 7.01 -14.61 -12.20
C GLY A 110 7.27 -14.30 -13.68
N PRO A 111 6.54 -13.36 -14.30
CA PRO A 111 5.38 -12.67 -13.74
C PRO A 111 4.10 -13.50 -13.89
N VAL A 112 3.13 -13.25 -13.01
CA VAL A 112 1.76 -13.80 -13.12
C VAL A 112 0.83 -12.77 -13.81
N PHE A 113 0.92 -11.51 -13.39
CA PHE A 113 0.14 -10.36 -13.87
C PHE A 113 0.88 -9.01 -13.77
N SER A 114 2.03 -8.91 -13.09
CA SER A 114 2.76 -7.64 -12.91
C SER A 114 3.43 -7.08 -14.17
N GLY A 115 3.47 -7.88 -15.24
CA GLY A 115 4.12 -7.53 -16.51
C GLY A 115 5.62 -7.81 -16.48
N ALA A 116 6.33 -7.29 -17.48
CA ALA A 116 7.74 -7.59 -17.68
C ALA A 116 8.61 -7.22 -16.47
N HIS A 117 9.59 -8.06 -16.19
CA HIS A 117 10.59 -7.85 -15.15
C HIS A 117 11.40 -6.57 -15.36
N GLN A 118 11.52 -5.77 -14.30
CA GLN A 118 12.45 -4.64 -14.24
C GLN A 118 13.89 -5.13 -14.50
N TYR A 119 14.64 -4.35 -15.28
CA TYR A 119 16.05 -4.56 -15.55
C TYR A 119 16.77 -3.21 -15.72
N PRO A 120 18.02 -3.04 -15.23
CA PRO A 120 18.78 -3.98 -14.40
C PRO A 120 18.11 -4.24 -13.05
N PHE A 121 18.48 -5.34 -12.37
CA PHE A 121 17.93 -5.71 -11.07
C PHE A 121 19.05 -6.21 -10.15
N LEU A 122 19.29 -5.51 -9.05
CA LEU A 122 20.41 -5.77 -8.15
C LEU A 122 20.11 -6.92 -7.18
N CYS A 123 20.99 -7.92 -7.10
CA CYS A 123 20.80 -9.05 -6.18
C CYS A 123 21.37 -8.77 -4.79
N LYS A 124 20.69 -9.27 -3.76
CA LYS A 124 21.06 -9.13 -2.33
C LYS A 124 20.96 -10.44 -1.55
N THR A 125 20.99 -11.59 -2.23
CA THR A 125 20.83 -12.93 -1.61
C THR A 125 21.90 -13.21 -0.55
N GLU A 126 23.15 -12.80 -0.79
CA GLU A 126 24.27 -12.96 0.16
C GLU A 126 24.03 -12.14 1.43
N ARG A 127 23.67 -10.86 1.26
CA ARG A 127 23.31 -9.95 2.36
C ARG A 127 22.08 -10.44 3.12
N GLY A 128 21.16 -11.11 2.43
CA GLY A 128 20.00 -11.81 2.97
C GLY A 128 20.31 -13.15 3.66
N GLY A 129 21.57 -13.60 3.64
CA GLY A 129 22.02 -14.85 4.26
C GLY A 129 21.54 -16.11 3.55
N LEU A 130 21.26 -16.04 2.24
CA LEU A 130 20.91 -17.19 1.38
C LEU A 130 22.11 -17.73 0.59
N GLY A 131 23.25 -17.03 0.62
CA GLY A 131 24.40 -17.32 -0.21
C GLY A 131 24.37 -16.60 -1.58
N PRO A 132 25.37 -16.84 -2.45
CA PRO A 132 25.47 -16.19 -3.75
C PRO A 132 24.27 -16.53 -4.63
N PRO A 133 23.81 -15.60 -5.49
CA PRO A 133 22.71 -15.90 -6.39
C PRO A 133 23.15 -16.94 -7.42
N THR A 134 22.21 -17.75 -7.90
CA THR A 134 22.42 -18.82 -8.87
C THR A 134 22.73 -18.23 -10.24
N VAL A 135 23.68 -18.85 -10.95
CA VAL A 135 23.94 -18.53 -12.36
C VAL A 135 22.71 -18.89 -13.19
N ASP A 136 22.12 -17.89 -13.85
CA ASP A 136 20.97 -18.05 -14.74
C ASP A 136 21.30 -17.73 -16.21
N ASN A 137 22.46 -17.10 -16.49
CA ASN A 137 22.90 -16.83 -17.84
C ASN A 137 24.43 -16.78 -18.00
N GLN A 138 24.88 -16.82 -19.26
CA GLN A 138 26.29 -16.70 -19.68
C GLN A 138 26.52 -15.50 -20.62
N ASP A 139 25.54 -14.61 -20.71
CA ASP A 139 25.48 -13.55 -21.73
C ASP A 139 26.07 -12.23 -21.27
N GLY A 140 26.71 -12.20 -20.09
CA GLY A 140 27.24 -10.95 -19.54
C GLY A 140 26.18 -10.03 -18.94
N GLN A 141 25.02 -10.55 -18.52
CA GLN A 141 23.89 -9.72 -18.08
C GLN A 141 23.53 -9.95 -16.62
N GLY A 142 23.51 -8.86 -15.84
CA GLY A 142 23.13 -8.90 -14.42
C GLY A 142 24.33 -8.94 -13.51
N MET A 143 24.16 -9.49 -12.30
CA MET A 143 25.19 -9.50 -11.28
C MET A 143 26.22 -10.60 -11.55
N ARG A 144 27.50 -10.24 -11.57
CA ARG A 144 28.61 -11.19 -11.69
C ARG A 144 28.62 -12.16 -10.50
N VAL A 145 28.65 -13.45 -10.82
CA VAL A 145 28.78 -14.55 -9.85
C VAL A 145 29.79 -15.58 -10.36
N THR A 146 30.30 -16.43 -9.46
CA THR A 146 31.26 -17.47 -9.85
C THR A 146 30.66 -18.40 -10.91
N GLY A 147 31.22 -18.39 -12.11
CA GLY A 147 30.79 -19.25 -13.21
C GLY A 147 29.73 -18.67 -14.15
N GLY A 148 29.35 -17.40 -14.02
CA GLY A 148 28.43 -16.72 -14.96
C GLY A 148 27.81 -15.44 -14.39
N TRP A 149 26.54 -15.19 -14.71
CA TRP A 149 25.78 -14.05 -14.21
C TRP A 149 24.43 -14.47 -13.65
N SER A 150 23.89 -13.66 -12.75
CA SER A 150 22.52 -13.76 -12.28
C SER A 150 21.74 -12.49 -12.62
N ARG A 151 20.70 -12.65 -13.43
CA ARG A 151 19.73 -11.62 -13.77
C ARG A 151 18.49 -11.66 -12.88
N ASP A 152 18.12 -12.84 -12.38
CA ASP A 152 16.89 -13.06 -11.63
C ASP A 152 17.12 -13.23 -10.12
N CYS A 153 18.39 -13.24 -9.68
CA CYS A 153 18.76 -13.15 -8.27
C CYS A 153 18.23 -14.28 -7.39
N PHE A 154 18.04 -15.48 -7.94
CA PHE A 154 17.58 -16.63 -7.18
C PHE A 154 18.67 -17.21 -6.30
N ALA A 155 18.28 -17.80 -5.17
CA ALA A 155 19.17 -18.55 -4.29
C ALA A 155 18.39 -19.70 -3.64
N PRO A 156 19.07 -20.77 -3.19
CA PRO A 156 18.44 -21.86 -2.48
C PRO A 156 17.69 -21.40 -1.22
N THR A 157 16.58 -22.08 -0.93
CA THR A 157 15.80 -21.83 0.29
C THR A 157 16.59 -22.29 1.53
N VAL A 158 16.59 -21.46 2.57
CA VAL A 158 17.21 -21.74 3.87
C VAL A 158 16.12 -21.92 4.92
N LYS A 159 16.17 -23.04 5.64
CA LYS A 159 15.36 -23.29 6.84
C LYS A 159 16.24 -23.21 8.06
N ASP A 160 15.87 -22.40 9.04
CA ASP A 160 16.63 -22.25 10.29
C ASP A 160 15.72 -22.15 11.51
N ARG A 161 16.35 -22.24 12.69
CA ARG A 161 15.71 -22.03 13.98
C ARG A 161 16.35 -20.87 14.70
N LEU A 162 15.52 -20.05 15.32
CA LEU A 162 15.92 -18.95 16.18
C LEU A 162 15.28 -19.15 17.55
N TYR A 163 15.92 -18.66 18.61
CA TYR A 163 15.25 -18.44 19.89
C TYR A 163 15.25 -16.94 20.20
N ARG A 164 14.25 -16.49 20.96
CA ARG A 164 14.24 -15.15 21.52
C ARG A 164 14.90 -15.17 22.90
N SER A 165 15.92 -14.35 23.11
CA SER A 165 16.56 -14.23 24.42
C SER A 165 15.77 -13.32 25.37
N THR A 166 16.09 -13.38 26.66
CA THR A 166 15.48 -12.54 27.71
C THR A 166 15.79 -11.05 27.54
N ASP A 167 16.85 -10.70 26.81
CA ASP A 167 17.15 -9.31 26.37
C ASP A 167 16.26 -8.81 25.22
N GLY A 168 15.46 -9.71 24.64
CA GLY A 168 14.50 -9.43 23.60
C GLY A 168 14.97 -9.58 22.15
N THR A 169 16.20 -10.03 21.93
CA THR A 169 16.77 -10.25 20.59
C THR A 169 16.53 -11.68 20.08
N PHE A 170 16.55 -11.88 18.76
CA PHE A 170 16.54 -13.22 18.16
C PHE A 170 17.96 -13.69 17.90
N LYS A 171 18.28 -14.91 18.36
CA LYS A 171 19.59 -15.53 18.23
C LYS A 171 19.45 -16.88 17.53
N ALA A 172 20.48 -17.32 16.82
CA ALA A 172 20.50 -18.63 16.18
C ALA A 172 20.38 -19.74 17.24
N MET A 173 19.50 -20.71 16.99
CA MET A 173 19.33 -21.86 17.88
C MET A 173 20.51 -22.82 17.71
N PRO A 174 21.19 -23.26 18.79
CA PRO A 174 22.14 -24.36 18.73
C PRO A 174 21.46 -25.64 18.20
N THR A 175 21.84 -26.07 17.00
CA THR A 175 21.32 -27.27 16.32
C THR A 175 22.47 -28.01 15.65
N GLU A 176 22.43 -29.34 15.57
CA GLU A 176 23.37 -30.14 14.77
C GLU A 176 23.18 -29.94 13.25
N GLY A 177 21.97 -29.51 12.85
CA GLY A 177 21.67 -29.09 11.49
C GLY A 177 20.43 -28.19 11.39
N PRO A 178 20.20 -27.52 10.24
CA PRO A 178 19.18 -26.46 10.11
C PRO A 178 17.73 -26.95 10.33
N THR A 179 17.49 -28.25 10.12
CA THR A 179 16.19 -28.91 10.30
C THR A 179 16.11 -29.80 11.54
N GLU A 180 17.21 -29.94 12.29
CA GLU A 180 17.29 -30.83 13.46
C GLU A 180 16.86 -30.12 14.74
N GLY A 181 16.46 -30.90 15.76
CA GLY A 181 16.06 -30.35 17.05
C GLY A 181 17.21 -29.61 17.75
N PRO A 182 16.89 -28.76 18.73
CA PRO A 182 17.91 -28.06 19.50
C PRO A 182 18.82 -29.06 20.24
N THR A 183 20.13 -28.87 20.15
CA THR A 183 21.13 -29.72 20.83
C THR A 183 21.24 -29.37 22.33
N GLU A 184 20.93 -28.12 22.66
CA GLU A 184 20.86 -27.58 24.03
C GLU A 184 19.84 -26.45 24.09
N ARG A 185 19.21 -26.24 25.25
CA ARG A 185 18.39 -25.04 25.52
C ARG A 185 19.27 -23.92 26.11
N PRO A 186 19.42 -22.76 25.46
CA PRO A 186 20.25 -21.66 25.94
C PRO A 186 19.73 -21.11 27.26
N ALA A 187 20.64 -20.74 28.17
CA ALA A 187 20.28 -20.25 29.51
C ALA A 187 19.50 -18.93 29.49
N ASP A 188 19.70 -18.09 28.46
CA ASP A 188 19.02 -16.81 28.27
C ASP A 188 17.77 -16.94 27.38
N MET A 189 17.30 -18.14 27.08
CA MET A 189 16.10 -18.35 26.28
C MET A 189 14.84 -17.87 27.02
N ALA A 190 14.05 -17.02 26.36
CA ALA A 190 12.77 -16.57 26.88
C ALA A 190 11.65 -17.57 26.57
N THR A 191 10.56 -17.45 27.33
CA THR A 191 9.28 -18.12 27.06
C THR A 191 8.24 -17.12 26.57
N THR A 192 7.19 -17.59 25.91
CA THR A 192 6.01 -16.79 25.56
C THR A 192 4.72 -17.52 25.94
N THR A 193 3.63 -16.76 26.09
CA THR A 193 2.30 -17.32 26.34
C THR A 193 1.43 -17.14 25.11
N LEU A 194 1.01 -18.26 24.54
CA LEU A 194 0.15 -18.33 23.36
C LEU A 194 -1.26 -17.82 23.66
N LEU A 195 -2.03 -17.56 22.60
CA LEU A 195 -3.41 -17.09 22.69
C LEU A 195 -4.34 -18.07 23.45
N ASP A 196 -4.00 -19.37 23.47
CA ASP A 196 -4.74 -20.41 24.19
C ASP A 196 -4.30 -20.58 25.66
N GLY A 197 -3.37 -19.75 26.14
CA GLY A 197 -2.86 -19.75 27.51
C GLY A 197 -1.70 -20.70 27.77
N ARG A 198 -1.27 -21.50 26.79
CA ARG A 198 -0.07 -22.34 26.95
C ARG A 198 1.19 -21.48 26.96
N THR A 199 2.09 -21.75 27.91
CA THR A 199 3.45 -21.21 27.90
C THR A 199 4.39 -22.16 27.17
N VAL A 200 5.17 -21.63 26.24
CA VAL A 200 6.14 -22.39 25.42
C VAL A 200 7.48 -21.67 25.37
N ASP A 201 8.55 -22.41 25.06
CA ASP A 201 9.85 -21.83 24.74
C ASP A 201 9.68 -20.90 23.52
N PHE A 202 10.32 -19.73 23.52
CA PHE A 202 10.24 -18.79 22.40
C PHE A 202 11.22 -19.21 21.29
N VAL A 203 10.98 -20.40 20.72
CA VAL A 203 11.72 -20.95 19.58
C VAL A 203 10.88 -20.79 18.32
N VAL A 204 11.50 -20.26 17.27
CA VAL A 204 10.89 -19.93 15.98
C VAL A 204 11.53 -20.77 14.90
N ARG A 205 10.70 -21.46 14.11
CA ARG A 205 11.11 -22.06 12.84
C ARG A 205 10.89 -21.05 11.73
N ARG A 206 11.89 -20.86 10.87
CA ARG A 206 11.83 -19.88 9.78
C ARG A 206 12.30 -20.51 8.46
N GLU A 207 11.57 -20.22 7.40
CA GLU A 207 11.95 -20.48 6.01
C GLU A 207 12.23 -19.14 5.32
N ARG A 208 13.36 -19.02 4.64
CA ARG A 208 13.75 -17.86 3.82
C ARG A 208 14.14 -18.32 2.43
N GLY A 209 13.81 -17.54 1.41
CA GLY A 209 14.20 -17.85 0.03
C GLY A 209 13.95 -16.68 -0.90
N VAL A 210 13.88 -16.97 -2.20
CA VAL A 210 13.57 -15.98 -3.25
C VAL A 210 12.28 -16.37 -3.95
N ILE A 211 11.33 -15.43 -4.08
CA ILE A 211 10.05 -15.54 -4.79
C ILE A 211 9.85 -14.25 -5.57
N ASN A 212 9.48 -14.33 -6.85
CA ASN A 212 9.34 -13.16 -7.72
C ASN A 212 10.58 -12.25 -7.73
N ARG A 213 11.77 -12.86 -7.66
CA ARG A 213 13.09 -12.21 -7.51
C ARG A 213 13.31 -11.45 -6.19
N PHE A 214 12.35 -11.43 -5.26
CA PHE A 214 12.45 -10.82 -3.94
C PHE A 214 12.74 -11.84 -2.83
N LEU A 215 13.40 -11.39 -1.77
CA LEU A 215 13.59 -12.21 -0.58
C LEU A 215 12.24 -12.39 0.13
N TYR A 216 11.94 -13.59 0.60
CA TYR A 216 10.79 -13.84 1.49
C TYR A 216 11.23 -14.49 2.79
N SER A 217 10.37 -14.37 3.80
CA SER A 217 10.50 -15.04 5.09
C SER A 217 9.12 -15.50 5.57
N THR A 218 9.01 -16.76 5.94
CA THR A 218 7.89 -17.27 6.74
C THR A 218 8.41 -17.75 8.09
N ALA A 219 7.80 -17.31 9.18
CA ALA A 219 8.26 -17.62 10.53
C ALA A 219 7.08 -18.04 11.43
N MET A 220 7.29 -19.03 12.28
CA MET A 220 6.29 -19.49 13.24
C MET A 220 6.93 -20.04 14.50
N ILE A 221 6.24 -19.86 15.64
CA ILE A 221 6.62 -20.50 16.89
C ILE A 221 6.58 -22.03 16.74
N GLU A 222 7.59 -22.73 17.27
CA GLU A 222 7.64 -24.20 17.21
C GLU A 222 6.49 -24.82 18.02
N ASP A 223 5.73 -25.73 17.40
CA ASP A 223 4.59 -26.45 17.98
C ASP A 223 3.49 -25.59 18.65
N GLY A 224 3.43 -24.31 18.30
CA GLY A 224 2.48 -23.34 18.86
C GLY A 224 1.68 -22.55 17.81
N TRP A 225 1.76 -22.91 16.52
CA TRP A 225 0.95 -22.25 15.50
C TRP A 225 -0.55 -22.47 15.76
N ASN A 226 -1.30 -21.37 15.86
CA ASN A 226 -2.71 -21.37 16.22
C ASN A 226 -3.65 -21.35 15.00
N GLY A 227 -3.13 -21.64 13.81
CA GLY A 227 -3.87 -21.62 12.55
C GLY A 227 -4.05 -20.22 11.94
N ARG A 228 -3.53 -19.14 12.54
CA ARG A 228 -3.69 -17.76 12.04
C ARG A 228 -2.37 -17.24 11.47
N ALA A 229 -2.46 -16.29 10.55
CA ALA A 229 -1.30 -15.66 9.95
C ALA A 229 -1.38 -14.13 10.04
N ILE A 230 -0.23 -13.49 10.18
CA ILE A 230 -0.03 -12.06 9.97
C ILE A 230 0.81 -11.91 8.71
N TYR A 231 0.33 -11.16 7.73
CA TYR A 231 1.17 -10.66 6.64
C TYR A 231 1.72 -9.29 7.07
N ARG A 232 3.04 -9.20 7.25
CA ARG A 232 3.71 -7.96 7.62
C ARG A 232 4.12 -7.19 6.37
N PHE A 233 3.56 -5.99 6.23
CA PHE A 233 3.88 -5.05 5.16
C PHE A 233 4.74 -3.91 5.71
N ASP A 234 5.87 -3.63 5.06
CA ASP A 234 6.79 -2.58 5.51
C ASP A 234 6.63 -1.30 4.66
N GLY A 235 6.82 -0.15 5.30
CA GLY A 235 6.71 1.18 4.69
C GLY A 235 8.01 1.72 4.09
N GLY A 236 8.01 3.03 3.81
CA GLY A 236 9.08 3.79 3.13
C GLY A 236 8.81 3.99 1.64
N VAL A 237 9.76 4.58 0.90
CA VAL A 237 9.59 4.92 -0.53
C VAL A 237 10.89 4.59 -1.28
N ALA A 238 10.79 3.89 -2.42
CA ALA A 238 11.90 3.60 -3.34
C ALA A 238 11.40 3.28 -4.76
N ILE A 239 12.31 3.25 -5.73
CA ILE A 239 12.04 3.15 -7.19
C ILE A 239 12.46 1.79 -7.80
N GLY A 240 12.59 0.75 -6.96
CA GLY A 240 12.84 -0.62 -7.43
C GLY A 240 14.22 -0.85 -8.00
N HIS A 241 14.30 -1.75 -9.00
CA HIS A 241 15.56 -2.25 -9.58
C HIS A 241 16.50 -2.94 -8.57
N ASP A 242 15.96 -3.40 -7.44
CA ASP A 242 16.71 -3.94 -6.32
C ASP A 242 15.90 -5.04 -5.62
N GLN A 243 16.54 -6.17 -5.32
CA GLN A 243 15.95 -7.30 -4.60
C GLN A 243 15.51 -6.94 -3.17
N GLY A 244 16.05 -5.87 -2.60
CA GLY A 244 15.74 -5.39 -1.26
C GLY A 244 16.29 -6.27 -0.15
N THR A 245 15.87 -5.99 1.08
CA THR A 245 16.25 -6.74 2.28
C THR A 245 15.04 -7.01 3.16
N LEU A 246 15.05 -8.15 3.85
CA LEU A 246 14.02 -8.47 4.84
C LEU A 246 14.05 -7.44 5.97
N GLY A 247 12.89 -6.85 6.27
CA GLY A 247 12.72 -5.91 7.37
C GLY A 247 12.55 -6.63 8.71
N SER A 248 12.56 -5.85 9.80
CA SER A 248 12.33 -6.37 11.15
C SER A 248 10.95 -7.00 11.33
N GLY A 249 9.97 -6.60 10.51
CA GLY A 249 8.62 -7.19 10.47
C GLY A 249 8.62 -8.69 10.18
N ALA A 250 9.66 -9.25 9.54
CA ALA A 250 9.76 -10.68 9.25
C ALA A 250 9.76 -11.58 10.51
N LEU A 251 10.04 -11.01 11.69
CA LEU A 251 10.07 -11.71 12.98
C LEU A 251 9.25 -10.97 14.05
N ASP A 252 8.03 -10.53 13.73
CA ASP A 252 7.11 -9.85 14.67
C ASP A 252 6.99 -10.62 16.02
N PRO A 253 7.59 -10.11 17.12
CA PRO A 253 7.65 -10.85 18.37
C PRO A 253 6.27 -11.01 19.03
N TYR A 254 5.38 -10.04 18.89
CA TYR A 254 4.05 -10.11 19.48
C TYR A 254 3.22 -11.17 18.74
N GLY A 255 3.20 -11.11 17.41
CA GLY A 255 2.48 -12.08 16.58
C GLY A 255 2.96 -13.51 16.82
N LEU A 256 4.27 -13.74 16.75
CA LEU A 256 4.88 -15.04 17.05
C LEU A 256 4.56 -15.49 18.48
N GLY A 257 4.65 -14.58 19.45
CA GLY A 257 4.37 -14.84 20.85
C GLY A 257 2.93 -15.25 21.13
N GLN A 258 1.98 -14.80 20.30
CA GLN A 258 0.56 -15.19 20.35
C GLN A 258 0.24 -16.44 19.50
N GLY A 259 1.23 -17.00 18.80
CA GLY A 259 1.08 -18.21 17.97
C GLY A 259 0.66 -17.96 16.52
N TYR A 260 0.73 -16.72 16.03
CA TYR A 260 0.54 -16.43 14.60
C TYR A 260 1.76 -16.88 13.79
N ALA A 261 1.53 -17.35 12.57
CA ALA A 261 2.56 -17.40 11.56
C ALA A 261 2.79 -15.97 11.00
N ILE A 262 4.03 -15.63 10.68
CA ILE A 262 4.41 -14.34 10.07
C ILE A 262 4.84 -14.59 8.63
N LEU A 263 4.22 -13.89 7.69
CA LEU A 263 4.60 -13.86 6.27
C LEU A 263 5.18 -12.48 5.97
N HIS A 264 6.30 -12.44 5.24
CA HIS A 264 6.99 -11.21 4.89
C HIS A 264 7.80 -11.38 3.59
N SER A 265 7.96 -10.30 2.83
CA SER A 265 8.90 -10.22 1.71
C SER A 265 9.48 -8.81 1.54
N SER A 266 10.71 -8.73 1.01
CA SER A 266 11.28 -7.47 0.55
C SER A 266 10.54 -6.87 -0.65
N GLY A 267 9.80 -7.67 -1.44
CA GLY A 267 8.90 -7.17 -2.48
C GLY A 267 7.58 -6.62 -1.95
N THR A 268 7.31 -6.79 -0.65
CA THR A 268 6.18 -6.19 0.07
C THR A 268 6.63 -5.09 1.03
N ARG A 269 7.76 -4.47 0.71
CA ARG A 269 8.36 -3.35 1.43
C ARG A 269 8.47 -2.17 0.49
N THR A 270 7.75 -1.10 0.77
CA THR A 270 7.70 0.05 -0.16
C THR A 270 8.99 0.86 -0.20
N SER A 271 9.89 0.68 0.78
CA SER A 271 11.28 1.17 0.71
C SER A 271 12.20 0.32 -0.17
N THR A 272 11.68 -0.69 -0.88
CA THR A 272 12.40 -1.42 -1.93
C THR A 272 11.90 -0.99 -3.31
N HIS A 273 10.58 -0.96 -3.51
CA HIS A 273 9.93 -0.38 -4.69
C HIS A 273 8.52 0.07 -4.35
N TYR A 274 7.92 0.95 -5.15
CA TYR A 274 6.51 1.35 -4.99
C TYR A 274 5.56 0.78 -6.04
N ASN A 275 6.04 -0.13 -6.89
CA ASN A 275 5.18 -0.90 -7.77
C ASN A 275 4.29 -1.90 -6.99
N LEU A 276 3.10 -1.45 -6.57
CA LEU A 276 2.18 -2.27 -5.78
C LEU A 276 1.50 -3.39 -6.60
N ILE A 277 1.55 -3.36 -7.93
CA ILE A 277 1.10 -4.51 -8.74
C ILE A 277 2.10 -5.66 -8.57
N LEU A 278 3.41 -5.36 -8.69
CA LEU A 278 4.50 -6.32 -8.43
C LEU A 278 4.50 -6.79 -6.97
N GLY A 279 4.27 -5.87 -6.03
CA GLY A 279 4.18 -6.21 -4.60
C GLY A 279 3.00 -7.11 -4.28
N GLY A 280 1.83 -6.85 -4.88
CA GLY A 280 0.64 -7.69 -4.72
C GLY A 280 0.82 -9.09 -5.30
N GLU A 281 1.51 -9.21 -6.45
CA GLU A 281 1.90 -10.50 -7.01
C GLU A 281 2.84 -11.27 -6.09
N THR A 282 3.88 -10.60 -5.59
CA THR A 282 4.81 -11.19 -4.62
C THR A 282 4.08 -11.67 -3.37
N ALA A 283 3.13 -10.88 -2.85
CA ALA A 283 2.35 -11.25 -1.67
C ALA A 283 1.49 -12.49 -1.89
N LEU A 284 0.88 -12.63 -3.07
CA LEU A 284 0.14 -13.83 -3.45
C LEU A 284 1.04 -15.06 -3.48
N MET A 285 2.21 -14.96 -4.13
CA MET A 285 3.15 -16.07 -4.26
C MET A 285 3.73 -16.50 -2.92
N VAL A 286 4.02 -15.55 -2.01
CA VAL A 286 4.48 -15.86 -0.65
C VAL A 286 3.39 -16.56 0.16
N LYS A 287 2.13 -16.12 0.04
CA LYS A 287 1.01 -16.79 0.73
C LYS A 287 0.73 -18.17 0.14
N GLU A 288 0.84 -18.33 -1.17
CA GLU A 288 0.75 -19.62 -1.86
C GLU A 288 1.79 -20.61 -1.30
N ARG A 289 3.06 -20.21 -1.31
CA ARG A 289 4.18 -20.98 -0.74
C ARG A 289 3.94 -21.39 0.71
N PHE A 290 3.41 -20.47 1.52
CA PHE A 290 3.06 -20.76 2.91
C PHE A 290 1.96 -21.84 3.00
N ILE A 291 0.91 -21.73 2.19
CA ILE A 291 -0.21 -22.69 2.20
C ILE A 291 0.23 -24.08 1.72
N GLU A 292 1.08 -24.17 0.69
CA GLU A 292 1.64 -25.44 0.22
C GLU A 292 2.44 -26.15 1.31
N GLN A 293 3.20 -25.38 2.09
CA GLN A 293 4.10 -25.92 3.10
C GLN A 293 3.40 -26.25 4.42
N TYR A 294 2.38 -25.48 4.81
CA TYR A 294 1.79 -25.53 6.16
C TYR A 294 0.26 -25.69 6.20
N GLY A 295 -0.43 -25.47 5.08
CA GLY A 295 -1.89 -25.51 4.97
C GLY A 295 -2.56 -24.14 5.07
N VAL A 296 -3.86 -24.11 4.78
CA VAL A 296 -4.67 -22.89 4.72
C VAL A 296 -4.87 -22.29 6.11
N PRO A 297 -4.51 -21.02 6.37
CA PRO A 297 -4.78 -20.36 7.64
C PRO A 297 -6.30 -20.13 7.83
N LEU A 298 -6.74 -20.04 9.08
CA LEU A 298 -8.11 -19.64 9.45
C LEU A 298 -8.44 -18.23 8.97
N TYR A 299 -7.43 -17.37 8.90
CA TYR A 299 -7.40 -16.07 8.27
C TYR A 299 -5.95 -15.53 8.25
N THR A 300 -5.67 -14.63 7.33
CA THR A 300 -4.46 -13.80 7.28
C THR A 300 -4.83 -12.35 7.53
N VAL A 301 -4.29 -11.72 8.57
CA VAL A 301 -4.46 -10.27 8.81
C VAL A 301 -3.23 -9.51 8.29
N GLY A 302 -3.46 -8.45 7.52
CA GLY A 302 -2.42 -7.50 7.15
C GLY A 302 -2.09 -6.57 8.31
N VAL A 303 -0.81 -6.31 8.55
CA VAL A 303 -0.35 -5.29 9.49
C VAL A 303 0.84 -4.57 8.89
N GLY A 304 0.81 -3.25 8.87
CA GLY A 304 1.85 -2.44 8.24
C GLY A 304 1.55 -0.96 8.32
N GLY A 305 2.61 -0.16 8.42
CA GLY A 305 2.53 1.29 8.55
C GLY A 305 2.99 2.04 7.31
N SER A 306 2.52 3.27 7.10
CA SER A 306 2.93 4.13 5.98
C SER A 306 2.63 3.44 4.64
N GLY A 307 3.63 3.19 3.79
CA GLY A 307 3.43 2.38 2.58
C GLY A 307 2.95 0.95 2.82
N GLY A 308 3.24 0.36 4.00
CA GLY A 308 2.64 -0.91 4.42
C GLY A 308 1.14 -0.82 4.70
N ALA A 309 0.62 0.36 5.02
CA ALA A 309 -0.82 0.59 5.16
C ALA A 309 -1.50 0.71 3.79
N ILE A 310 -0.87 1.43 2.86
CA ILE A 310 -1.36 1.57 1.48
C ILE A 310 -1.50 0.20 0.81
N GLN A 311 -0.50 -0.66 0.99
CA GLN A 311 -0.53 -2.04 0.48
C GLN A 311 -1.82 -2.76 0.89
N GLN A 312 -2.28 -2.61 2.13
CA GLN A 312 -3.46 -3.30 2.62
C GLN A 312 -4.76 -2.80 1.96
N TYR A 313 -4.88 -1.49 1.71
CA TYR A 313 -6.01 -0.93 0.98
C TYR A 313 -6.02 -1.39 -0.48
N ILE A 314 -4.88 -1.27 -1.16
CA ILE A 314 -4.73 -1.64 -2.58
C ILE A 314 -4.89 -3.15 -2.79
N TYR A 315 -4.33 -3.99 -1.92
CA TYR A 315 -4.45 -5.44 -2.03
C TYR A 315 -5.85 -5.91 -1.62
N GLY A 316 -6.44 -5.33 -0.58
CA GLY A 316 -7.84 -5.60 -0.21
C GLY A 316 -8.80 -5.28 -1.35
N GLN A 317 -8.55 -4.21 -2.10
CA GLN A 317 -9.32 -3.84 -3.29
C GLN A 317 -9.06 -4.77 -4.47
N ASN A 318 -7.81 -4.90 -4.90
CA ASN A 318 -7.50 -5.55 -6.17
C ASN A 318 -7.54 -7.08 -6.08
N LEU A 319 -7.27 -7.62 -4.90
CA LEU A 319 -7.07 -9.06 -4.68
C LEU A 319 -8.08 -9.65 -3.70
N GLY A 320 -8.90 -8.84 -3.02
CA GLY A 320 -9.87 -9.32 -2.03
C GLY A 320 -9.20 -10.09 -0.89
N ASP A 321 -9.82 -11.18 -0.47
CA ASP A 321 -9.36 -12.06 0.62
C ASP A 321 -8.14 -12.93 0.27
N ARG A 322 -7.68 -12.88 -0.98
CA ARG A 322 -6.65 -13.77 -1.48
C ARG A 322 -5.30 -13.56 -0.80
N VAL A 323 -4.95 -12.32 -0.46
CA VAL A 323 -3.74 -12.02 0.31
C VAL A 323 -4.07 -11.86 1.79
N ILE A 324 -5.05 -11.02 2.12
CA ILE A 324 -5.45 -10.72 3.49
C ILE A 324 -6.97 -10.77 3.65
N ASP A 325 -7.43 -11.36 4.74
CA ASP A 325 -8.85 -11.46 5.09
C ASP A 325 -9.30 -10.31 6.00
N ALA A 326 -8.35 -9.57 6.60
CA ALA A 326 -8.56 -8.41 7.45
C ALA A 326 -7.31 -7.50 7.42
N ALA A 327 -7.46 -6.23 7.77
CA ALA A 327 -6.39 -5.25 7.71
C ALA A 327 -6.28 -4.39 8.98
N ILE A 328 -5.05 -4.09 9.38
CA ILE A 328 -4.69 -3.09 10.39
C ILE A 328 -3.69 -2.12 9.72
N PRO A 329 -4.17 -1.23 8.81
CA PRO A 329 -3.34 -0.20 8.22
C PRO A 329 -2.97 0.84 9.28
N GLN A 330 -1.67 1.06 9.46
CA GLN A 330 -1.14 2.01 10.44
C GLN A 330 -0.67 3.29 9.74
N TYR A 331 -1.04 4.47 10.23
CA TYR A 331 -0.64 5.73 9.57
C TYR A 331 -0.99 5.75 8.06
N SER A 332 -2.23 5.40 7.76
CA SER A 332 -2.66 5.11 6.39
C SER A 332 -2.64 6.33 5.46
N TYR A 333 -2.42 6.06 4.18
CA TYR A 333 -2.92 6.85 3.06
C TYR A 333 -3.88 5.97 2.25
N PRO A 334 -4.82 6.55 1.49
CA PRO A 334 -5.65 5.80 0.55
C PRO A 334 -4.80 5.06 -0.49
N ASP A 335 -3.86 5.78 -1.12
CA ASP A 335 -2.90 5.27 -2.09
C ASP A 335 -1.74 6.26 -2.30
N MET A 336 -0.67 5.81 -2.96
CA MET A 336 0.47 6.66 -3.29
C MET A 336 0.29 7.55 -4.49
N VAL A 337 -0.49 7.11 -5.47
CA VAL A 337 -0.59 7.82 -6.75
C VAL A 337 -1.15 9.22 -6.49
N THR A 338 -2.15 9.34 -5.62
CA THR A 338 -2.71 10.61 -5.16
C THR A 338 -1.75 11.39 -4.25
N GLN A 339 -0.85 10.74 -3.51
CA GLN A 339 0.18 11.44 -2.72
C GLN A 339 1.22 12.16 -3.59
N THR A 340 1.49 11.69 -4.81
CA THR A 340 2.40 12.40 -5.74
C THR A 340 1.94 13.82 -6.08
N ILE A 341 0.66 14.14 -5.87
CA ILE A 341 0.12 15.49 -6.02
C ILE A 341 0.78 16.44 -5.00
N HIS A 342 0.88 16.01 -3.75
CA HIS A 342 1.51 16.78 -2.67
C HIS A 342 3.00 16.95 -2.90
N VAL A 343 3.68 15.88 -3.36
CA VAL A 343 5.10 15.95 -3.75
C VAL A 343 5.33 17.10 -4.74
N GLY A 344 4.52 17.15 -5.81
CA GLY A 344 4.70 18.19 -6.84
C GLY A 344 4.22 19.58 -6.43
N ASP A 345 3.29 19.72 -5.46
CA ASP A 345 2.81 21.02 -4.99
C ASP A 345 3.72 21.65 -3.93
N CYS A 346 4.14 20.85 -2.93
CA CYS A 346 4.83 21.34 -1.74
C CYS A 346 6.10 22.11 -2.12
N GLU A 347 6.98 21.54 -2.93
CA GLU A 347 8.25 22.22 -3.24
C GLU A 347 8.08 23.52 -4.04
N LEU A 348 7.06 23.61 -4.90
CA LEU A 348 6.77 24.85 -5.62
C LEU A 348 6.31 25.96 -4.67
N LEU A 349 5.45 25.61 -3.70
CA LEU A 349 4.96 26.54 -2.69
C LEU A 349 6.04 26.92 -1.69
N GLU A 350 6.80 25.95 -1.18
CA GLU A 350 7.91 26.21 -0.26
C GLU A 350 8.96 27.12 -0.91
N ARG A 351 9.30 26.88 -2.18
CA ARG A 351 10.21 27.76 -2.92
C ARG A 351 9.67 29.18 -2.97
N TYR A 352 8.38 29.36 -3.31
CA TYR A 352 7.74 30.67 -3.36
C TYR A 352 7.79 31.36 -1.99
N MET A 353 7.40 30.66 -0.93
CA MET A 353 7.34 31.18 0.44
C MET A 353 8.73 31.52 0.99
N ASP A 354 9.75 30.72 0.71
CA ASP A 354 11.13 30.98 1.14
C ASP A 354 11.75 32.23 0.47
N HIS A 355 11.19 32.69 -0.65
CA HIS A 355 11.66 33.88 -1.39
C HIS A 355 10.80 35.14 -1.17
N ASP A 356 9.74 35.06 -0.36
CA ASP A 356 8.85 36.18 -0.08
C ASP A 356 8.76 36.44 1.45
N PRO A 357 9.22 37.61 1.94
CA PRO A 357 9.19 37.96 3.36
C PRO A 357 7.80 37.88 4.01
N ARG A 358 6.72 37.90 3.23
CA ARG A 358 5.35 37.67 3.72
C ARG A 358 5.21 36.35 4.47
N TRP A 359 5.98 35.33 4.09
CA TRP A 359 5.88 33.96 4.62
C TRP A 359 7.03 33.60 5.57
N ALA A 360 7.68 34.62 6.14
CA ALA A 360 8.73 34.43 7.15
C ALA A 360 8.20 33.84 8.47
N ARG A 361 6.92 34.06 8.78
CA ARG A 361 6.21 33.38 9.87
C ARG A 361 5.67 32.05 9.36
N TRP A 362 6.13 30.94 9.91
CA TRP A 362 5.81 29.59 9.45
C TRP A 362 4.33 29.27 9.67
N ASP A 363 3.77 29.69 10.80
CA ASP A 363 2.33 29.52 11.08
C ASP A 363 1.42 30.11 9.98
N ASP A 364 1.89 31.11 9.20
CA ASP A 364 1.12 31.66 8.09
C ASP A 364 1.09 30.73 6.88
N ARG A 365 2.08 29.84 6.70
CA ARG A 365 2.21 28.96 5.54
C ARG A 365 1.05 27.98 5.40
N THR A 366 0.44 27.58 6.53
CA THR A 366 -0.80 26.78 6.55
C THR A 366 -1.91 27.38 5.67
N ALA A 367 -1.95 28.70 5.48
CA ALA A 367 -2.91 29.35 4.59
C ALA A 367 -2.78 28.91 3.12
N LEU A 368 -1.57 28.55 2.67
CA LEU A 368 -1.29 28.09 1.31
C LEU A 368 -1.25 26.57 1.21
N ILE A 369 -0.55 25.92 2.14
CA ILE A 369 -0.32 24.47 2.08
C ILE A 369 -1.48 23.66 2.65
N GLY A 370 -2.35 24.27 3.46
CA GLY A 370 -3.46 23.62 4.17
C GLY A 370 -3.05 22.66 5.30
N MET A 371 -1.82 22.17 5.26
CA MET A 371 -1.16 21.33 6.25
C MET A 371 -0.63 22.16 7.44
N ASN A 372 -0.24 21.47 8.52
CA ASN A 372 0.28 22.14 9.70
C ASN A 372 1.64 22.79 9.45
N ALA A 373 1.87 23.89 10.15
CA ALA A 373 3.11 24.65 10.17
C ALA A 373 3.38 25.15 11.59
N SER A 374 4.65 25.32 11.95
CA SER A 374 5.04 25.73 13.29
C SER A 374 6.27 26.62 13.26
N ASP A 375 6.17 27.79 13.90
CA ASP A 375 7.30 28.68 14.18
C ASP A 375 8.38 28.05 15.11
N THR A 376 8.08 26.95 15.80
CA THR A 376 8.95 26.39 16.85
C THR A 376 9.60 25.05 16.51
N VAL A 377 9.02 24.27 15.60
CA VAL A 377 9.61 22.98 15.20
C VAL A 377 10.88 23.24 14.41
N ALA A 378 11.94 22.49 14.69
CA ALA A 378 13.21 22.63 14.01
C ALA A 378 13.12 22.15 12.55
N ASN A 379 13.63 22.96 11.63
CA ASN A 379 13.73 22.65 10.22
C ASN A 379 14.92 21.72 9.96
N PRO A 380 14.73 20.51 9.39
CA PRO A 380 15.80 19.55 9.18
C PRO A 380 16.82 19.99 8.12
N TYR A 381 16.48 20.95 7.24
CA TYR A 381 17.36 21.44 6.18
C TYR A 381 18.18 22.66 6.59
N THR A 382 17.66 23.49 7.51
CA THR A 382 18.35 24.72 7.95
C THR A 382 18.89 24.64 9.37
N GLY A 383 18.41 23.70 10.18
CA GLY A 383 18.74 23.57 11.61
C GLY A 383 18.16 24.67 12.50
N ARG A 384 17.28 25.52 11.98
CA ARG A 384 16.64 26.64 12.71
C ARG A 384 15.20 26.31 13.07
N ALA A 385 14.64 27.01 14.05
CA ALA A 385 13.21 26.93 14.34
C ALA A 385 12.38 27.48 13.17
N GLY A 386 11.22 26.86 12.95
CA GLY A 386 10.32 27.18 11.85
C GLY A 386 10.29 26.08 10.80
N SER A 387 9.18 25.33 10.71
CA SER A 387 8.99 24.28 9.72
C SER A 387 7.51 24.02 9.45
N ASP A 388 7.21 23.18 8.46
CA ASP A 388 5.87 22.70 8.14
C ASP A 388 5.92 21.26 7.62
N GLU A 389 4.74 20.65 7.43
CA GLU A 389 4.64 19.29 6.89
C GLU A 389 5.21 19.15 5.47
N CYS A 390 5.15 20.19 4.64
CA CYS A 390 5.75 20.15 3.30
C CYS A 390 7.27 19.97 3.40
N VAL A 391 7.92 20.68 4.31
CA VAL A 391 9.36 20.55 4.57
C VAL A 391 9.71 19.24 5.28
N ASN A 392 9.02 18.91 6.38
CA ASN A 392 9.38 17.75 7.20
C ASN A 392 8.97 16.41 6.58
N GLY A 393 7.84 16.39 5.88
CA GLY A 393 7.23 15.17 5.36
C GLY A 393 7.49 14.90 3.88
N TRP A 394 7.62 15.95 3.05
CA TRP A 394 7.61 15.79 1.58
C TRP A 394 8.90 16.22 0.89
N ARG A 395 9.72 17.08 1.51
CA ARG A 395 10.95 17.56 0.88
C ARG A 395 11.92 16.43 0.54
N GLY A 396 12.46 16.49 -0.67
CA GLY A 396 13.33 15.47 -1.24
C GLY A 396 12.62 14.31 -1.96
N LEU A 397 11.28 14.22 -1.89
CA LEU A 397 10.53 13.26 -2.72
C LEU A 397 10.33 13.74 -4.16
N THR A 398 10.47 15.04 -4.42
CA THR A 398 10.36 15.61 -5.77
C THR A 398 11.40 15.07 -6.74
N PRO A 399 12.72 15.04 -6.40
CA PRO A 399 13.72 14.33 -7.18
C PRO A 399 13.32 12.88 -7.50
N LEU A 400 12.92 12.11 -6.48
CA LEU A 400 12.54 10.70 -6.60
C LEU A 400 11.32 10.48 -7.52
N THR A 401 10.41 11.44 -7.51
CA THR A 401 9.12 11.32 -8.22
C THR A 401 9.22 11.84 -9.65
N MET A 402 9.98 12.92 -9.87
CA MET A 402 9.93 13.68 -11.13
C MET A 402 11.22 13.57 -11.96
N ASN A 403 12.39 13.46 -11.33
CA ASN A 403 13.68 13.58 -12.03
C ASN A 403 14.27 12.22 -12.42
N PRO A 404 14.28 11.85 -13.72
CA PRO A 404 14.76 10.54 -14.16
C PRO A 404 16.26 10.32 -13.97
N LEU A 405 17.02 11.39 -13.69
CA LEU A 405 18.47 11.34 -13.54
C LEU A 405 18.92 11.15 -12.09
N TRP A 406 18.02 11.32 -11.11
CA TRP A 406 18.38 11.28 -9.70
C TRP A 406 17.95 9.98 -9.02
N THR A 407 18.86 9.38 -8.26
CA THR A 407 18.55 8.24 -7.40
C THR A 407 19.36 8.33 -6.11
N SER A 408 18.72 7.98 -5.00
CA SER A 408 19.40 7.77 -3.72
C SER A 408 19.97 6.36 -3.57
N ASN A 409 19.77 5.47 -4.56
CA ASN A 409 20.32 4.12 -4.50
C ASN A 409 21.81 4.19 -4.87
N ASP A 410 22.68 4.19 -3.89
CA ASP A 410 24.15 4.19 -4.01
C ASP A 410 24.78 2.85 -3.60
N ASP A 411 24.01 1.76 -3.66
CA ASP A 411 24.47 0.46 -3.18
C ASP A 411 25.76 0.01 -3.91
N PRO A 412 26.85 -0.29 -3.19
CA PRO A 412 28.13 -0.64 -3.81
C PRO A 412 28.06 -1.93 -4.65
N GLU A 413 27.05 -2.79 -4.43
CA GLU A 413 26.88 -3.99 -5.24
C GLU A 413 26.59 -3.69 -6.72
N TRP A 414 26.17 -2.45 -7.07
CA TRP A 414 26.04 -2.03 -8.47
C TRP A 414 27.35 -2.16 -9.25
N GLU A 415 28.50 -2.09 -8.59
CA GLU A 415 29.81 -2.31 -9.23
C GLU A 415 29.95 -3.73 -9.79
N ARG A 416 29.20 -4.71 -9.24
CA ARG A 416 29.18 -6.11 -9.69
C ARG A 416 28.26 -6.36 -10.88
N MET A 417 27.52 -5.35 -11.34
CA MET A 417 26.60 -5.51 -12.46
C MET A 417 27.34 -5.40 -13.80
N ASP A 418 26.96 -6.27 -14.73
CA ASP A 418 27.34 -6.18 -16.14
C ASP A 418 26.13 -5.90 -17.05
N PRO A 419 26.33 -5.12 -18.13
CA PRO A 419 27.57 -4.39 -18.43
C PRO A 419 27.84 -3.26 -17.41
N PRO A 420 29.11 -2.85 -17.21
CA PRO A 420 29.43 -1.73 -16.32
C PRO A 420 28.65 -0.47 -16.70
N GLY A 421 28.12 0.25 -15.70
CA GLY A 421 27.29 1.44 -15.92
C GLY A 421 25.83 1.15 -16.30
N VAL A 422 25.37 -0.10 -16.31
CA VAL A 422 23.96 -0.44 -16.63
C VAL A 422 22.95 0.29 -15.76
N LYS A 423 23.31 0.65 -14.53
CA LYS A 423 22.50 1.48 -13.63
C LYS A 423 22.10 2.83 -14.24
N ASP A 424 22.99 3.43 -15.03
CA ASP A 424 22.79 4.74 -15.64
C ASP A 424 21.79 4.71 -16.81
N THR A 425 21.32 3.51 -17.19
CA THR A 425 20.25 3.32 -18.20
C THR A 425 18.84 3.43 -17.60
N VAL A 426 18.73 3.44 -16.27
CA VAL A 426 17.44 3.51 -15.56
C VAL A 426 16.96 4.95 -15.48
N GLN A 427 15.69 5.18 -15.77
CA GLN A 427 15.01 6.45 -15.51
C GLN A 427 14.40 6.40 -14.11
N TRP A 428 15.06 7.03 -13.14
CA TRP A 428 14.77 6.86 -11.71
C TRP A 428 13.58 7.71 -11.22
N THR A 429 12.38 7.46 -11.77
CA THR A 429 11.15 8.11 -11.31
C THR A 429 10.11 7.11 -10.85
N HIS A 430 9.21 7.53 -9.96
CA HIS A 430 7.97 6.81 -9.64
C HIS A 430 7.18 6.43 -10.90
N TRP A 431 7.17 7.32 -11.89
CA TRP A 431 6.49 7.07 -13.16
C TRP A 431 7.12 5.91 -13.93
N ASP A 432 8.46 5.84 -14.01
CA ASP A 432 9.15 4.81 -14.79
C ASP A 432 9.20 3.45 -14.08
N ASP A 433 9.25 3.41 -12.73
CA ASP A 433 9.08 2.18 -11.94
C ASP A 433 7.80 1.41 -12.33
N LEU A 434 6.80 2.18 -12.76
CA LEU A 434 5.47 1.77 -13.17
C LEU A 434 5.19 2.07 -14.65
N ARG A 435 6.23 2.13 -15.51
CA ARG A 435 6.06 2.51 -16.93
C ARG A 435 5.08 1.65 -17.71
N ASN A 436 4.97 0.36 -17.36
CA ASN A 436 3.99 -0.57 -17.96
C ASN A 436 2.55 -0.20 -17.62
N ILE A 437 2.34 0.56 -16.54
CA ILE A 437 1.04 1.07 -16.11
C ILE A 437 0.82 2.47 -16.67
N TYR A 438 1.69 3.43 -16.37
CA TYR A 438 1.51 4.81 -16.81
C TYR A 438 1.60 4.96 -18.34
N GLY A 439 2.31 4.05 -19.00
CA GLY A 439 2.67 4.15 -20.41
C GLY A 439 3.80 5.15 -20.63
N THR A 440 4.37 5.13 -21.82
CA THR A 440 5.47 6.04 -22.21
C THR A 440 5.02 7.06 -23.25
N ASP A 441 5.70 8.19 -23.28
CA ASP A 441 5.60 9.18 -24.36
C ASP A 441 6.42 8.75 -25.60
N GLU A 442 6.41 9.59 -26.64
CA GLU A 442 7.15 9.35 -27.89
C GLU A 442 8.68 9.43 -27.70
N ARG A 443 9.15 10.05 -26.61
CA ARG A 443 10.56 10.16 -26.23
C ARG A 443 11.03 8.99 -25.34
N GLY A 444 10.12 8.09 -24.97
CA GLY A 444 10.42 6.90 -24.18
C GLY A 444 10.39 7.10 -22.66
N TYR A 445 9.90 8.24 -22.17
CA TYR A 445 9.75 8.52 -20.73
C TYR A 445 8.35 8.15 -20.25
N ALA A 446 8.22 7.65 -19.03
CA ALA A 446 6.90 7.40 -18.44
C ALA A 446 6.06 8.67 -18.30
N ARG A 447 4.75 8.54 -18.53
CA ARG A 447 3.78 9.64 -18.47
C ARG A 447 3.44 10.00 -17.02
N SER A 448 3.35 11.29 -16.71
CA SER A 448 3.01 11.79 -15.38
C SER A 448 1.51 12.11 -15.25
N THR A 449 0.96 11.85 -14.06
CA THR A 449 -0.42 12.23 -13.71
C THR A 449 -0.51 13.61 -13.07
N TRP A 450 0.62 14.24 -12.73
CA TRP A 450 0.65 15.50 -12.00
C TRP A 450 0.14 16.66 -12.86
N ASP A 451 -0.84 17.39 -12.34
CA ASP A 451 -1.50 18.51 -13.01
C ASP A 451 -1.64 19.67 -12.03
N ASN A 452 -1.32 20.89 -12.47
CA ASN A 452 -1.66 22.10 -11.72
C ASN A 452 -2.37 23.17 -12.57
N VAL A 453 -2.99 22.76 -13.68
CA VAL A 453 -3.77 23.67 -14.54
C VAL A 453 -5.06 24.05 -13.83
N GLY A 454 -5.27 25.34 -13.63
CA GLY A 454 -6.48 25.88 -13.03
C GLY A 454 -6.58 25.74 -11.50
N VAL A 455 -5.58 25.13 -10.86
CA VAL A 455 -5.49 25.00 -9.40
C VAL A 455 -5.13 26.34 -8.79
N GLN A 456 -5.88 26.75 -7.77
CA GLN A 456 -5.79 28.07 -7.17
C GLN A 456 -5.27 27.96 -5.73
N TYR A 457 -3.95 28.03 -5.57
CA TYR A 457 -3.33 27.95 -4.24
C TYR A 457 -3.77 29.13 -3.37
N GLY A 458 -4.15 28.85 -2.12
CA GLY A 458 -4.65 29.86 -1.18
C GLY A 458 -6.11 30.30 -1.40
N LEU A 459 -6.92 29.60 -2.19
CA LEU A 459 -8.32 29.98 -2.45
C LEU A 459 -9.15 30.06 -1.15
N ALA A 460 -9.07 29.05 -0.27
CA ALA A 460 -9.76 29.07 1.02
C ALA A 460 -9.26 30.21 1.93
N ALA A 461 -7.96 30.50 1.90
CA ALA A 461 -7.40 31.62 2.65
C ALA A 461 -7.89 32.97 2.13
N LEU A 462 -8.05 33.13 0.81
CA LEU A 462 -8.62 34.33 0.20
C LEU A 462 -10.07 34.52 0.61
N THR A 463 -10.90 33.47 0.47
CA THR A 463 -12.33 33.57 0.81
C THR A 463 -12.56 33.72 2.31
N GLY A 464 -11.66 33.21 3.14
CA GLY A 464 -11.63 33.42 4.59
C GLY A 464 -11.01 34.75 5.05
N GLY A 465 -10.48 35.57 4.13
CA GLY A 465 -9.85 36.85 4.46
C GLY A 465 -8.50 36.75 5.17
N VAL A 466 -7.84 35.58 5.12
CA VAL A 466 -6.50 35.34 5.69
C VAL A 466 -5.41 35.93 4.79
N ILE A 467 -5.63 35.93 3.48
CA ILE A 467 -4.76 36.59 2.49
C ILE A 467 -5.55 37.60 1.67
N THR A 468 -4.85 38.62 1.20
CA THR A 468 -5.37 39.65 0.32
C THR A 468 -5.53 39.15 -1.13
N PRO A 469 -6.39 39.80 -1.93
CA PRO A 469 -6.43 39.58 -3.37
C PRO A 469 -5.06 39.68 -4.08
N ALA A 470 -4.21 40.62 -3.66
CA ALA A 470 -2.90 40.80 -4.25
C ALA A 470 -1.98 39.62 -3.97
N GLU A 471 -1.93 39.14 -2.72
CA GLU A 471 -1.16 37.95 -2.33
C GLU A 471 -1.67 36.69 -3.05
N PHE A 472 -2.99 36.53 -3.18
CA PHE A 472 -3.58 35.42 -3.93
C PHE A 472 -3.19 35.42 -5.42
N LEU A 473 -3.18 36.58 -6.06
CA LEU A 473 -2.72 36.72 -7.45
C LEU A 473 -1.21 36.49 -7.57
N ASP A 474 -0.44 36.89 -6.56
CA ASP A 474 1.02 36.78 -6.56
C ASP A 474 1.48 35.32 -6.47
N VAL A 475 1.00 34.56 -5.47
CA VAL A 475 1.34 33.13 -5.32
C VAL A 475 0.96 32.34 -6.56
N ASN A 476 -0.23 32.59 -7.12
CA ASN A 476 -0.69 31.85 -8.30
C ASN A 476 0.04 32.28 -9.58
N ALA A 477 0.62 33.47 -9.63
CA ALA A 477 1.48 33.86 -10.74
C ALA A 477 2.88 33.26 -10.65
N LYS A 478 3.42 33.05 -9.43
CA LYS A 478 4.85 32.76 -9.23
C LYS A 478 5.19 31.34 -8.76
N ALA A 479 4.20 30.53 -8.35
CA ALA A 479 4.43 29.16 -7.87
C ALA A 479 5.13 28.26 -8.91
N GLY A 480 4.70 28.32 -10.18
CA GLY A 480 5.31 27.57 -11.28
C GLY A 480 4.78 26.15 -11.51
N SER A 481 5.58 25.36 -12.23
CA SER A 481 5.35 23.94 -12.52
C SER A 481 6.67 23.18 -12.69
N TRP A 482 6.63 21.90 -13.06
CA TRP A 482 7.82 21.06 -13.30
C TRP A 482 8.09 20.86 -14.79
N LYS A 483 9.35 20.90 -15.21
CA LYS A 483 9.77 20.54 -16.57
C LYS A 483 9.37 19.12 -16.94
N ASP A 484 9.22 18.83 -18.22
CA ASP A 484 9.07 17.44 -18.68
C ASP A 484 10.29 16.59 -18.32
N SER A 485 10.09 15.30 -18.06
CA SER A 485 11.14 14.40 -17.58
C SER A 485 12.37 14.38 -18.50
N ALA A 486 12.15 14.47 -19.81
CA ALA A 486 13.22 14.52 -20.81
C ALA A 486 14.05 15.81 -20.78
N ASP A 487 13.50 16.88 -20.19
CA ASP A 487 14.09 18.22 -20.14
C ASP A 487 14.64 18.55 -18.73
N MET A 488 14.52 17.60 -17.78
CA MET A 488 15.11 17.71 -16.45
C MET A 488 16.62 17.49 -16.48
N VAL A 489 17.30 18.15 -15.56
CA VAL A 489 18.75 18.06 -15.35
C VAL A 489 19.06 17.46 -13.98
N GLN A 490 20.30 17.00 -13.78
CA GLN A 490 20.72 16.43 -12.51
C GLN A 490 20.52 17.40 -11.34
N GLU A 491 20.05 16.86 -10.21
CA GLU A 491 19.87 17.59 -8.96
C GLU A 491 21.18 18.19 -8.43
N GLY A 492 21.04 19.22 -7.59
CA GLY A 492 22.16 19.87 -6.91
C GLY A 492 22.29 19.47 -5.44
N CYS A 493 22.95 20.32 -4.66
CA CYS A 493 22.98 20.18 -3.21
C CYS A 493 21.58 20.47 -2.65
N PRO A 494 21.02 19.70 -1.68
CA PRO A 494 21.67 18.65 -0.90
C PRO A 494 21.53 17.22 -1.46
N PHE A 495 20.81 17.03 -2.56
CA PHE A 495 20.48 15.70 -3.08
C PHE A 495 21.67 14.99 -3.76
N VAL A 496 22.62 15.76 -4.28
CA VAL A 496 23.89 15.26 -4.82
C VAL A 496 25.02 15.81 -3.96
N SER A 497 25.60 14.95 -3.13
CA SER A 497 26.62 15.35 -2.14
C SER A 497 27.87 15.96 -2.76
N THR A 498 28.27 15.50 -3.94
CA THR A 498 29.42 16.03 -4.69
C THR A 498 29.20 17.43 -5.24
N ALA A 499 27.95 17.91 -5.30
CA ALA A 499 27.63 19.29 -5.66
C ALA A 499 27.77 20.24 -4.45
N CYS A 500 27.72 19.73 -3.21
CA CYS A 500 27.72 20.57 -2.02
C CYS A 500 29.09 21.20 -1.69
N PRO A 501 29.13 22.43 -1.14
CA PRO A 501 28.00 23.30 -0.82
C PRO A 501 27.59 24.23 -1.97
N ALA A 502 28.22 24.10 -3.15
CA ALA A 502 27.81 24.84 -4.33
C ALA A 502 26.40 24.37 -4.78
N ASP A 503 25.77 25.15 -5.67
CA ASP A 503 24.53 24.75 -6.32
C ASP A 503 23.41 24.31 -5.34
N PHE A 504 23.33 24.97 -4.18
CA PHE A 504 22.30 24.72 -3.16
C PHE A 504 20.91 25.03 -3.71
N ASP A 505 20.11 23.97 -3.83
CA ASP A 505 18.78 23.94 -4.42
C ASP A 505 17.93 22.85 -3.73
N PRO A 506 17.52 23.04 -2.46
CA PRO A 506 16.68 22.10 -1.73
C PRO A 506 15.26 21.98 -2.29
N TRP A 507 14.88 22.85 -3.24
CA TRP A 507 13.56 22.88 -3.86
C TRP A 507 13.51 22.18 -5.22
N SER A 508 14.65 21.70 -5.74
CA SER A 508 14.77 21.24 -7.13
C SER A 508 14.35 22.30 -8.17
N ALA A 509 14.54 23.58 -7.85
CA ALA A 509 14.12 24.73 -8.65
C ALA A 509 14.75 24.73 -10.06
N ARG A 510 15.94 24.13 -10.24
CA ARG A 510 16.54 23.92 -11.57
C ARG A 510 15.66 23.10 -12.52
N ASN A 511 14.76 22.28 -11.97
CA ASN A 511 13.83 21.42 -12.69
C ASN A 511 12.40 21.97 -12.71
N ALA A 512 12.20 23.19 -12.19
CA ALA A 512 10.93 23.90 -12.25
C ALA A 512 10.87 24.86 -13.46
N ASP A 513 9.66 25.05 -13.98
CA ASP A 513 9.29 26.12 -14.90
C ASP A 513 8.76 27.31 -14.10
N LEU A 514 9.51 28.41 -14.12
CA LEU A 514 9.30 29.58 -13.29
C LEU A 514 9.07 30.82 -14.16
N GLY A 515 8.35 31.81 -13.63
CA GLY A 515 8.05 33.04 -14.37
C GLY A 515 6.98 33.89 -13.69
N ASP A 516 6.48 34.89 -14.42
CA ASP A 516 5.37 35.74 -13.98
C ASP A 516 4.50 36.17 -15.19
N PRO A 517 3.34 35.52 -15.44
CA PRO A 517 2.91 34.27 -14.82
C PRO A 517 3.81 33.11 -15.22
N ALA A 518 4.13 32.25 -14.26
CA ALA A 518 4.85 31.01 -14.51
C ALA A 518 3.97 30.02 -15.29
N PRO A 519 4.56 29.19 -16.18
CA PRO A 519 3.84 28.12 -16.86
C PRO A 519 3.15 27.15 -15.88
N ARG A 520 2.11 26.47 -16.37
CA ARG A 520 1.38 25.42 -15.64
C ARG A 520 1.47 24.13 -16.43
N ARG A 521 1.50 23.00 -15.71
CA ARG A 521 1.62 21.67 -16.33
C ARG A 521 0.32 20.91 -16.28
N ALA A 522 -0.04 20.34 -17.43
CA ALA A 522 -1.16 19.43 -17.54
C ALA A 522 -0.71 17.98 -17.28
N GLY A 523 -1.46 17.27 -16.44
CA GLY A 523 -1.30 15.83 -16.26
C GLY A 523 -1.81 15.07 -17.48
N ASP A 524 -1.19 13.93 -17.79
CA ASP A 524 -1.50 13.15 -18.97
C ASP A 524 -2.80 12.32 -18.78
N PRO A 525 -3.85 12.53 -19.61
CA PRO A 525 -5.11 11.81 -19.48
C PRO A 525 -5.01 10.31 -19.81
N ILE A 526 -3.99 9.86 -20.53
CA ILE A 526 -3.68 8.44 -20.74
C ILE A 526 -3.15 7.85 -19.43
N ALA A 527 -2.17 8.50 -18.80
CA ALA A 527 -1.61 8.06 -17.53
C ALA A 527 -2.69 7.97 -16.43
N ILE A 528 -3.51 9.02 -16.29
CA ILE A 528 -4.60 9.08 -15.30
C ILE A 528 -5.59 7.92 -15.50
N ARG A 529 -5.99 7.65 -16.75
CA ARG A 529 -6.90 6.55 -17.06
C ARG A 529 -6.27 5.19 -16.80
N ASN A 530 -4.99 5.01 -17.14
CA ASN A 530 -4.33 3.72 -16.95
C ASN A 530 -4.15 3.40 -15.47
N VAL A 531 -3.73 4.37 -14.65
CA VAL A 531 -3.52 4.15 -13.22
C VAL A 531 -4.84 3.92 -12.46
N GLN A 532 -5.93 4.55 -12.90
CA GLN A 532 -7.27 4.25 -12.39
C GLN A 532 -7.70 2.81 -12.74
N ARG A 533 -7.41 2.35 -13.96
CA ARG A 533 -7.75 0.98 -14.43
C ARG A 533 -6.89 -0.11 -13.84
N SER A 534 -5.65 0.19 -13.45
CA SER A 534 -4.75 -0.79 -12.86
C SER A 534 -5.10 -1.14 -11.41
N GLY A 535 -5.96 -0.34 -10.77
CA GLY A 535 -6.28 -0.50 -9.35
C GLY A 535 -5.23 0.08 -8.40
N LEU A 536 -4.27 0.88 -8.89
CA LEU A 536 -3.27 1.56 -8.04
C LEU A 536 -3.83 2.78 -7.30
N VAL A 537 -5.03 3.23 -7.69
CA VAL A 537 -5.80 4.22 -6.94
C VAL A 537 -6.81 3.47 -6.10
N PHE A 538 -6.82 3.72 -4.79
CA PHE A 538 -7.83 3.16 -3.92
C PHE A 538 -9.15 3.91 -4.16
N THR A 539 -10.14 3.26 -4.73
CA THR A 539 -11.44 3.85 -5.09
C THR A 539 -12.49 3.67 -4.01
N GLY A 540 -12.21 2.82 -3.00
CA GLY A 540 -13.14 2.50 -1.91
C GLY A 540 -13.71 1.08 -1.96
N ASP A 541 -13.41 0.31 -3.01
CA ASP A 541 -13.86 -1.08 -3.18
C ASP A 541 -13.06 -2.02 -2.28
N ILE A 542 -13.44 -2.11 -1.00
CA ILE A 542 -12.80 -3.03 -0.05
C ILE A 542 -13.86 -3.58 0.88
N ASP A 543 -13.96 -4.91 0.93
CA ASP A 543 -15.03 -5.61 1.66
C ASP A 543 -14.51 -6.49 2.82
N ILE A 544 -13.27 -6.28 3.27
CA ILE A 544 -12.71 -6.95 4.46
C ILE A 544 -12.84 -6.07 5.72
N PRO A 545 -12.77 -6.65 6.95
CA PRO A 545 -12.59 -5.89 8.18
C PRO A 545 -11.33 -5.02 8.17
N VAL A 546 -11.46 -3.72 8.50
CA VAL A 546 -10.35 -2.78 8.59
C VAL A 546 -10.37 -2.03 9.92
N ILE A 547 -9.26 -2.08 10.66
CA ILE A 547 -8.99 -1.17 11.79
C ILE A 547 -7.88 -0.22 11.35
N ASP A 548 -8.26 0.93 10.83
CA ASP A 548 -7.33 2.01 10.49
C ASP A 548 -6.87 2.68 11.77
N TRP A 549 -5.61 2.48 12.13
CA TRP A 549 -5.06 2.94 13.39
C TRP A 549 -3.89 3.91 13.16
N ARG A 550 -3.80 4.97 13.95
CA ARG A 550 -2.63 5.85 13.94
C ARG A 550 -2.40 6.52 15.27
N HIS A 551 -1.18 6.97 15.47
CA HIS A 551 -0.94 8.05 16.40
C HIS A 551 -1.33 9.39 15.78
N TYR A 552 -1.69 10.35 16.60
CA TYR A 552 -1.93 11.72 16.19
C TYR A 552 -0.62 12.51 16.21
N LEU A 553 -0.07 12.84 15.03
CA LEU A 553 1.28 13.39 14.86
C LEU A 553 1.32 14.80 14.24
N GLU A 554 0.19 15.51 14.18
CA GLU A 554 0.10 16.84 13.55
C GLU A 554 1.13 17.82 14.13
N ASP A 555 1.36 17.83 15.44
CA ASP A 555 2.30 18.74 16.12
C ASP A 555 3.79 18.43 15.79
N GLN A 556 4.07 17.27 15.20
CA GLN A 556 5.42 16.86 14.77
C GLN A 556 5.68 17.14 13.30
N LEU A 557 4.66 17.64 12.57
CA LEU A 557 4.72 17.92 11.13
C LEU A 557 5.13 16.67 10.32
N ASP A 558 4.72 15.50 10.81
CA ASP A 558 4.98 14.22 10.19
C ASP A 558 4.17 14.07 8.90
N MET A 559 4.73 13.40 7.88
CA MET A 559 4.04 13.21 6.61
C MET A 559 2.67 12.55 6.74
N HIS A 560 2.45 11.72 7.77
CA HIS A 560 1.25 10.92 7.99
C HIS A 560 0.10 11.74 8.61
N ASN A 561 -0.25 12.85 7.97
CA ASN A 561 -1.36 13.70 8.40
C ASN A 561 -2.67 12.92 8.58
N ALA A 562 -3.38 13.27 9.64
CA ALA A 562 -4.47 12.52 10.24
C ALA A 562 -5.72 12.47 9.36
N HIS A 563 -5.89 13.43 8.45
CA HIS A 563 -7.06 13.47 7.57
C HIS A 563 -7.13 12.24 6.64
N GLN A 564 -6.02 11.55 6.38
CA GLN A 564 -5.92 10.46 5.41
C GLN A 564 -6.82 9.24 5.77
N SER A 565 -7.01 8.93 7.05
CA SER A 565 -7.96 7.88 7.46
C SER A 565 -9.38 8.20 6.98
N PHE A 566 -9.73 9.49 6.99
CA PHE A 566 -11.04 10.00 6.56
C PHE A 566 -11.13 10.16 5.04
N ALA A 567 -10.02 10.42 4.35
CA ALA A 567 -9.96 10.34 2.90
C ALA A 567 -10.30 8.91 2.43
N SER A 568 -9.67 7.88 3.01
CA SER A 568 -9.99 6.47 2.72
C SER A 568 -11.46 6.16 2.99
N ARG A 569 -12.00 6.61 4.12
CA ARG A 569 -13.42 6.44 4.46
C ARG A 569 -14.34 7.12 3.46
N GLN A 570 -14.02 8.35 3.05
CA GLN A 570 -14.81 9.09 2.08
C GLN A 570 -14.83 8.37 0.72
N ARG A 571 -13.73 7.74 0.30
CA ARG A 571 -13.71 6.93 -0.92
C ARG A 571 -14.59 5.69 -0.81
N MET A 572 -14.55 4.98 0.32
CA MET A 572 -15.48 3.86 0.58
C MET A 572 -16.94 4.32 0.54
N LEU A 573 -17.26 5.47 1.16
CA LEU A 573 -18.62 6.05 1.09
C LEU A 573 -19.01 6.44 -0.34
N ASN A 574 -18.08 6.98 -1.13
CA ASN A 574 -18.33 7.34 -2.52
C ASN A 574 -18.58 6.10 -3.41
N HIS A 575 -17.88 4.99 -3.13
CA HIS A 575 -17.98 3.74 -3.89
C HIS A 575 -19.24 2.95 -3.53
N ASP A 576 -19.40 2.63 -2.25
CA ASP A 576 -20.42 1.68 -1.76
C ASP A 576 -21.64 2.35 -1.13
N GLY A 577 -21.58 3.65 -0.85
CA GLY A 577 -22.55 4.33 0.01
C GLY A 577 -22.46 3.92 1.49
N ARG A 578 -21.48 3.08 1.86
CA ARG A 578 -21.23 2.57 3.22
C ARG A 578 -19.74 2.39 3.46
N ALA A 579 -19.32 2.50 4.73
CA ALA A 579 -17.96 2.18 5.18
C ALA A 579 -17.99 1.34 6.47
N GLY A 580 -19.03 0.52 6.64
CA GLY A 580 -19.29 -0.21 7.89
C GLY A 580 -18.19 -1.20 8.29
N ASN A 581 -17.40 -1.65 7.32
CA ASN A 581 -16.26 -2.54 7.50
C ASN A 581 -14.96 -1.84 7.94
N GLN A 582 -14.91 -0.51 7.98
CA GLN A 582 -13.78 0.26 8.51
C GLN A 582 -14.11 0.85 9.88
N VAL A 583 -13.16 0.81 10.81
CA VAL A 583 -13.15 1.63 12.02
C VAL A 583 -11.85 2.44 12.10
N ILE A 584 -11.92 3.67 12.59
CA ILE A 584 -10.79 4.61 12.69
C ILE A 584 -10.44 4.82 14.16
N TRP A 585 -9.18 4.51 14.50
CA TRP A 585 -8.64 4.54 15.84
C TRP A 585 -7.45 5.49 15.93
N PHE A 586 -7.53 6.51 16.80
CA PHE A 586 -6.43 7.45 17.04
C PHE A 586 -5.88 7.30 18.45
N THR A 587 -4.56 7.26 18.58
CA THR A 587 -3.85 7.32 19.87
C THR A 587 -3.14 8.66 19.99
N ASP A 588 -3.36 9.35 21.10
CA ASP A 588 -2.65 10.60 21.33
C ASP A 588 -1.14 10.35 21.48
N ALA A 589 -0.34 11.14 20.80
CA ALA A 589 1.12 11.11 20.91
C ALA A 589 1.69 12.45 21.40
N ARG A 590 0.85 13.25 22.09
CA ARG A 590 1.24 14.52 22.70
C ARG A 590 1.30 14.43 24.23
N PRO A 591 2.40 14.86 24.87
CA PRO A 591 3.63 15.38 24.26
C PRO A 591 4.46 14.26 23.63
N ASP A 592 5.48 14.64 22.86
CA ASP A 592 6.44 13.71 22.29
C ASP A 592 7.09 12.83 23.36
N GLY A 593 7.20 11.53 23.07
CA GLY A 593 7.69 10.53 24.00
C GLY A 593 7.34 9.11 23.58
N PRO A 594 7.43 8.14 24.50
CA PRO A 594 6.98 6.78 24.26
C PRO A 594 5.52 6.76 23.81
N ARG A 595 5.25 6.07 22.70
CA ARG A 595 3.92 5.99 22.10
C ARG A 595 3.30 4.63 22.40
N PHE A 596 2.09 4.60 22.93
CA PHE A 596 1.40 3.34 23.21
C PHE A 596 0.97 2.66 21.92
N GLU A 597 1.17 1.35 21.81
CA GLU A 597 0.89 0.57 20.61
C GLU A 597 -0.45 -0.19 20.75
N GLN A 598 -1.45 0.13 19.91
CA GLN A 598 -2.80 -0.47 19.97
C GLN A 598 -2.97 -1.72 19.10
N THR A 599 -2.00 -2.12 18.29
CA THR A 599 -2.05 -3.31 17.44
C THR A 599 -2.33 -4.60 18.21
N PRO A 600 -1.78 -4.85 19.43
CA PRO A 600 -2.22 -5.94 20.28
C PRO A 600 -3.73 -5.98 20.52
N GLU A 601 -4.35 -4.83 20.74
CA GLU A 601 -5.80 -4.73 20.89
C GLU A 601 -6.53 -4.88 19.55
N ALA A 602 -6.04 -4.24 18.49
CA ALA A 602 -6.61 -4.36 17.15
C ALA A 602 -6.61 -5.83 16.67
N LEU A 603 -5.53 -6.58 16.89
CA LEU A 603 -5.45 -8.01 16.57
C LEU A 603 -6.49 -8.85 17.32
N ARG A 604 -6.75 -8.55 18.60
CA ARG A 604 -7.81 -9.22 19.37
C ARG A 604 -9.20 -8.90 18.82
N VAL A 605 -9.44 -7.65 18.40
CA VAL A 605 -10.71 -7.24 17.78
C VAL A 605 -10.89 -7.90 16.42
N ILE A 606 -9.84 -7.96 15.59
CA ILE A 606 -9.85 -8.68 14.32
C ILE A 606 -10.10 -10.18 14.53
N ASP A 607 -9.46 -10.83 15.51
CA ASP A 607 -9.71 -12.25 15.79
C ASP A 607 -11.19 -12.52 16.12
N ALA A 608 -11.79 -11.69 16.98
CA ALA A 608 -13.21 -11.77 17.31
C ALA A 608 -14.11 -11.54 16.08
N TRP A 609 -13.75 -10.57 15.23
CA TRP A 609 -14.51 -10.27 14.01
C TRP A 609 -14.43 -11.42 13.00
N MET A 610 -13.24 -11.95 12.75
CA MET A 610 -13.04 -13.10 11.87
C MET A 610 -13.71 -14.36 12.42
N ALA A 611 -13.70 -14.57 13.74
CA ALA A 611 -14.44 -15.66 14.37
C ALA A 611 -15.95 -15.54 14.14
N ASN A 612 -16.51 -14.34 14.24
CA ASN A 612 -17.92 -14.09 13.92
C ASN A 612 -18.22 -14.36 12.45
N ILE A 613 -17.38 -13.89 11.52
CA ILE A 613 -17.54 -14.11 10.07
C ILE A 613 -17.55 -15.60 9.75
N ARG A 614 -16.60 -16.38 10.28
CA ARG A 614 -16.58 -17.84 10.08
C ARG A 614 -17.82 -18.53 10.64
N LYS A 615 -18.34 -18.04 11.78
CA LYS A 615 -19.53 -18.61 12.44
C LYS A 615 -20.84 -18.23 11.74
N TYR A 616 -20.93 -17.03 11.19
CA TYR A 616 -22.14 -16.46 10.57
C TYR A 616 -21.83 -15.80 9.22
N PRO A 617 -21.36 -16.54 8.20
CA PRO A 617 -20.90 -15.96 6.94
C PRO A 617 -21.99 -15.16 6.21
N ALA A 618 -23.26 -15.58 6.33
CA ALA A 618 -24.40 -14.89 5.72
C ALA A 618 -24.66 -13.47 6.23
N ARG A 619 -24.04 -13.03 7.34
CA ARG A 619 -24.17 -11.65 7.86
C ARG A 619 -23.20 -10.67 7.20
N GLY A 620 -22.28 -11.14 6.35
CA GLY A 620 -21.23 -10.31 5.76
C GLY A 620 -20.29 -9.70 6.80
N VAL A 621 -19.45 -8.75 6.39
CA VAL A 621 -18.46 -8.14 7.29
C VAL A 621 -19.12 -7.24 8.32
N THR A 622 -19.95 -6.28 7.90
CA THR A 622 -20.58 -5.31 8.81
C THR A 622 -21.50 -5.98 9.84
N GLY A 623 -22.27 -7.01 9.45
CA GLY A 623 -23.18 -7.72 10.36
C GLY A 623 -22.46 -8.63 11.37
N ASN A 624 -21.15 -8.82 11.24
CA ASN A 624 -20.32 -9.64 12.13
C ASN A 624 -19.41 -8.83 13.07
N LYS A 625 -19.56 -7.49 13.10
CA LYS A 625 -18.76 -6.61 13.97
C LYS A 625 -18.88 -7.04 15.44
N PRO A 626 -17.77 -7.32 16.12
CA PRO A 626 -17.79 -7.45 17.57
C PRO A 626 -18.06 -6.09 18.24
N PRO A 627 -18.51 -6.04 19.51
CA PRO A 627 -18.82 -4.78 20.20
C PRO A 627 -17.66 -3.77 20.22
N GLN A 628 -16.42 -4.24 20.25
CA GLN A 628 -15.21 -3.41 20.27
C GLN A 628 -14.81 -2.89 18.87
N ALA A 629 -15.37 -3.41 17.79
CA ALA A 629 -15.14 -2.92 16.42
C ALA A 629 -16.00 -1.67 16.17
N VAL A 630 -15.70 -0.59 16.88
CA VAL A 630 -16.29 0.74 16.69
C VAL A 630 -15.18 1.76 16.54
N ASP A 631 -15.51 2.96 16.05
CA ASP A 631 -14.58 4.09 16.04
C ASP A 631 -14.20 4.48 17.47
N ARG A 632 -12.91 4.77 17.68
CA ARG A 632 -12.32 4.98 19.02
C ARG A 632 -11.19 6.01 18.98
N CYS A 633 -10.93 6.59 20.14
CA CYS A 633 -9.68 7.29 20.36
C CYS A 633 -9.16 7.08 21.79
N PHE A 634 -7.84 7.20 21.94
CA PHE A 634 -7.09 6.81 23.12
C PHE A 634 -6.17 7.94 23.58
N ALA A 635 -5.92 7.99 24.89
CA ALA A 635 -4.91 8.84 25.49
C ALA A 635 -3.50 8.26 25.24
N THR A 636 -2.47 9.01 25.65
CA THR A 636 -1.06 8.65 25.46
C THR A 636 -0.65 7.33 26.11
N ASP A 637 -1.30 6.95 27.20
CA ASP A 637 -1.09 5.69 27.92
C ASP A 637 -1.94 4.53 27.37
N GLY A 638 -2.66 4.76 26.27
CA GLY A 638 -3.55 3.79 25.63
C GLY A 638 -4.93 3.65 26.27
N THR A 639 -5.26 4.44 27.30
CA THR A 639 -6.60 4.44 27.88
C THR A 639 -7.63 5.02 26.91
N GLN A 640 -8.80 4.40 26.82
CA GLN A 640 -9.85 4.86 25.90
C GLN A 640 -10.46 6.19 26.36
N ILE A 641 -10.46 7.20 25.48
CA ILE A 641 -11.11 8.50 25.69
C ILE A 641 -12.59 8.40 25.31
N ALA A 642 -12.88 7.92 24.11
CA ALA A 642 -14.24 7.80 23.58
C ALA A 642 -14.34 6.65 22.59
N ALA A 643 -15.56 6.11 22.44
CA ALA A 643 -15.88 5.07 21.48
C ALA A 643 -17.33 5.22 21.01
N GLY A 644 -17.61 4.92 19.73
CA GLY A 644 -18.97 4.87 19.19
C GLY A 644 -19.12 5.53 17.81
N PRO A 645 -20.32 5.47 17.22
CA PRO A 645 -20.55 5.89 15.84
C PRO A 645 -20.48 7.41 15.61
N HIS A 646 -20.56 8.20 16.68
CA HIS A 646 -20.62 9.67 16.62
C HIS A 646 -19.33 10.35 17.10
N VAL A 647 -18.29 9.58 17.45
CA VAL A 647 -17.07 10.17 18.03
C VAL A 647 -16.26 10.98 17.01
N TRP A 648 -16.43 10.68 15.72
CA TRP A 648 -15.82 11.39 14.59
C TRP A 648 -16.80 12.27 13.80
N ASP A 649 -18.00 12.55 14.35
CA ASP A 649 -18.94 13.50 13.74
C ASP A 649 -18.24 14.86 13.48
N GLY A 650 -18.67 15.57 12.44
CA GLY A 650 -18.08 16.86 12.03
C GLY A 650 -16.83 16.78 11.15
N VAL A 651 -16.29 15.58 10.87
CA VAL A 651 -15.17 15.42 9.91
C VAL A 651 -15.68 15.25 8.47
N LEU A 652 -16.58 14.29 8.23
CA LEU A 652 -17.14 13.97 6.91
C LEU A 652 -18.57 14.49 6.71
N ASP A 653 -19.12 15.16 7.71
CA ASP A 653 -20.48 15.67 7.70
C ASP A 653 -20.58 17.04 8.38
N ARG A 654 -21.80 17.58 8.43
CA ARG A 654 -22.08 18.91 8.99
C ARG A 654 -22.56 18.87 10.44
N ARG A 655 -22.41 17.74 11.15
CA ARG A 655 -22.79 17.65 12.57
C ARG A 655 -21.76 18.38 13.43
N ALA A 656 -22.11 18.62 14.69
CA ALA A 656 -21.17 19.15 15.66
C ALA A 656 -20.00 18.16 15.85
N PRO A 657 -18.76 18.64 16.01
CA PRO A 657 -17.60 17.78 16.24
C PRO A 657 -17.82 16.78 17.39
N GLY A 658 -17.62 15.49 17.12
CA GLY A 658 -17.65 14.43 18.14
C GLY A 658 -16.48 14.51 19.13
N ALA A 659 -16.52 13.69 20.19
CA ALA A 659 -15.50 13.73 21.24
C ALA A 659 -14.07 13.49 20.73
N CYS A 660 -13.89 12.58 19.76
CA CYS A 660 -12.57 12.35 19.16
C CYS A 660 -12.21 13.47 18.18
N THR A 661 -13.14 13.97 17.36
CA THR A 661 -12.89 15.14 16.48
C THR A 661 -12.42 16.36 17.26
N GLN A 662 -13.02 16.64 18.42
CA GLN A 662 -12.60 17.76 19.28
C GLN A 662 -11.19 17.57 19.86
N ARG A 663 -10.82 16.32 20.17
CA ARG A 663 -9.51 16.01 20.76
C ARG A 663 -8.38 16.03 19.73
N PHE A 664 -8.69 15.69 18.48
CA PHE A 664 -7.75 15.48 17.38
C PHE A 664 -8.15 16.33 16.16
N PRO A 665 -7.93 17.67 16.22
CA PRO A 665 -8.25 18.55 15.11
C PRO A 665 -7.47 18.16 13.85
N LEU A 666 -8.07 18.33 12.67
CA LEU A 666 -7.45 17.92 11.41
C LEU A 666 -6.99 19.14 10.62
N TYR A 667 -5.81 19.04 10.03
CA TYR A 667 -5.35 19.93 8.99
C TYR A 667 -5.82 19.43 7.62
N SER A 668 -5.61 20.26 6.61
CA SER A 668 -6.09 20.06 5.24
C SER A 668 -4.93 19.68 4.31
N THR A 669 -5.07 19.96 3.02
CA THR A 669 -3.99 19.81 2.03
C THR A 669 -4.01 20.96 1.03
N THR A 670 -2.92 21.10 0.28
CA THR A 670 -2.75 22.09 -0.80
C THR A 670 -3.95 22.10 -1.75
N ARG A 671 -4.46 20.92 -2.10
CA ARG A 671 -5.59 20.77 -3.03
C ARG A 671 -6.94 21.01 -2.39
N VAL A 672 -7.13 20.61 -1.14
CA VAL A 672 -8.40 20.87 -0.44
C VAL A 672 -8.57 22.36 -0.17
N VAL A 673 -7.51 23.07 0.24
CA VAL A 673 -7.58 24.54 0.40
C VAL A 673 -7.64 25.30 -0.93
N ALA A 674 -7.34 24.63 -2.04
CA ALA A 674 -7.60 25.12 -3.41
C ALA A 674 -9.03 24.80 -3.92
N GLY A 675 -9.90 24.23 -3.08
CA GLY A 675 -11.30 23.90 -3.38
C GLY A 675 -11.55 22.44 -3.77
N GLY A 676 -10.54 21.57 -3.73
CA GLY A 676 -10.66 20.15 -4.01
C GLY A 676 -11.37 19.36 -2.89
N PRO A 677 -11.83 18.13 -3.19
CA PRO A 677 -12.52 17.31 -2.20
C PRO A 677 -11.53 16.66 -1.21
N LEU A 678 -12.02 16.39 0.01
CA LEU A 678 -11.23 15.73 1.07
C LEU A 678 -10.64 14.38 0.63
N GLU A 679 -11.34 13.65 -0.23
CA GLU A 679 -10.90 12.33 -0.68
C GLU A 679 -9.59 12.36 -1.50
N GLY A 680 -9.25 13.52 -2.10
CA GLY A 680 -7.94 13.77 -2.70
C GLY A 680 -7.65 13.05 -4.03
N GLY A 681 -8.62 12.36 -4.64
CA GLY A 681 -8.49 11.57 -5.86
C GLY A 681 -8.60 12.34 -7.19
N VAL A 682 -8.68 13.67 -7.15
CA VAL A 682 -8.80 14.52 -8.35
C VAL A 682 -7.42 14.98 -8.83
N TYR A 683 -6.81 14.22 -9.74
CA TYR A 683 -5.56 14.60 -10.42
C TYR A 683 -5.75 15.87 -11.26
N LYS A 684 -6.72 15.83 -12.18
CA LYS A 684 -7.01 16.88 -13.15
C LYS A 684 -8.47 17.31 -12.99
N CYS A 685 -8.69 18.54 -12.56
CA CYS A 685 -10.02 19.10 -12.38
C CYS A 685 -10.68 19.44 -13.73
N ARG A 686 -12.01 19.51 -13.75
CA ARG A 686 -12.72 20.18 -14.84
C ARG A 686 -12.45 21.68 -14.76
N LEU A 687 -12.27 22.35 -15.90
CA LEU A 687 -12.03 23.79 -15.94
C LEU A 687 -13.30 24.59 -16.24
N GLN A 688 -13.39 25.77 -15.64
CA GLN A 688 -14.36 26.81 -15.97
C GLN A 688 -13.65 28.14 -16.28
N PRO A 689 -14.18 28.97 -17.20
CA PRO A 689 -13.61 30.29 -17.46
C PRO A 689 -13.60 31.17 -16.21
N VAL A 690 -12.58 32.02 -16.07
CA VAL A 690 -12.45 32.97 -14.94
C VAL A 690 -13.72 33.80 -14.74
N ASP A 691 -14.32 34.32 -15.82
CA ASP A 691 -15.54 35.13 -15.70
C ASP A 691 -16.73 34.32 -15.12
N ARG A 692 -16.81 33.02 -15.45
CA ARG A 692 -17.83 32.12 -14.90
C ARG A 692 -17.57 31.84 -13.43
N ALA A 693 -16.31 31.60 -13.05
CA ALA A 693 -15.92 31.40 -11.65
C ALA A 693 -16.28 32.62 -10.79
N ILE A 694 -16.00 33.84 -11.28
CA ILE A 694 -16.39 35.07 -10.58
C ILE A 694 -17.91 35.19 -10.49
N ALA A 695 -18.65 34.92 -11.57
CA ALA A 695 -20.11 34.99 -11.57
C ALA A 695 -20.77 33.98 -10.62
N LYS A 696 -20.15 32.80 -10.42
CA LYS A 696 -20.58 31.81 -9.43
C LYS A 696 -20.24 32.18 -7.98
N GLY A 697 -19.47 33.25 -7.76
CA GLY A 697 -19.04 33.65 -6.41
C GLY A 697 -17.92 32.80 -5.83
N LEU A 698 -17.10 32.15 -6.68
CA LEU A 698 -16.00 31.28 -6.22
C LEU A 698 -15.02 32.00 -5.27
N TYR A 699 -14.85 33.31 -5.45
CA TYR A 699 -13.92 34.15 -4.69
C TYR A 699 -14.52 34.81 -3.44
N GLY A 700 -15.68 34.32 -2.96
CA GLY A 700 -16.31 34.82 -1.73
C GLY A 700 -16.69 36.29 -1.86
N ASP A 701 -16.24 37.12 -0.93
CA ASP A 701 -16.56 38.56 -0.88
C ASP A 701 -15.70 39.43 -1.81
N TRP A 702 -14.57 38.91 -2.30
CA TRP A 702 -13.75 39.66 -3.25
C TRP A 702 -14.51 39.88 -4.57
N ARG A 703 -14.47 41.12 -5.05
CA ARG A 703 -15.03 41.53 -6.35
C ARG A 703 -13.87 42.02 -7.21
N PRO A 704 -13.23 41.15 -8.02
CA PRO A 704 -12.05 41.52 -8.79
C PRO A 704 -12.26 42.78 -9.62
N THR A 705 -11.32 43.72 -9.56
CA THR A 705 -11.28 44.90 -10.44
C THR A 705 -11.03 44.47 -11.89
N ARG A 706 -11.09 45.41 -12.84
CA ARG A 706 -10.79 45.10 -14.25
C ARG A 706 -9.37 44.53 -14.42
N ASP A 707 -8.41 45.12 -13.72
CA ASP A 707 -7.00 44.73 -13.82
C ASP A 707 -6.74 43.39 -13.12
N GLU A 708 -7.35 43.17 -11.97
CA GLU A 708 -7.30 41.87 -11.28
C GLU A 708 -7.94 40.75 -12.11
N ARG A 709 -9.05 41.01 -12.81
CA ARG A 709 -9.64 40.04 -13.75
C ARG A 709 -8.72 39.75 -14.92
N ALA A 710 -8.08 40.77 -15.49
CA ALA A 710 -7.12 40.60 -16.56
C ALA A 710 -5.94 39.74 -16.06
N ARG A 711 -5.48 39.99 -14.83
CA ARG A 711 -4.42 39.22 -14.18
C ARG A 711 -4.82 37.77 -13.93
N LEU A 712 -6.01 37.49 -13.41
CA LEU A 712 -6.54 36.12 -13.28
C LEU A 712 -6.54 35.39 -14.63
N LYS A 713 -6.94 36.07 -15.72
CA LYS A 713 -6.94 35.49 -17.07
C LYS A 713 -5.54 35.26 -17.64
N GLN A 714 -4.56 36.08 -17.24
CA GLN A 714 -3.14 35.85 -17.59
C GLN A 714 -2.59 34.62 -16.86
N ILE A 715 -2.92 34.47 -15.56
CA ILE A 715 -2.47 33.35 -14.73
C ILE A 715 -3.16 32.04 -15.14
N PHE A 716 -4.46 32.12 -15.43
CA PHE A 716 -5.32 30.97 -15.76
C PHE A 716 -5.94 31.12 -17.16
N PRO A 717 -5.12 31.09 -18.24
CA PRO A 717 -5.60 31.34 -19.60
C PRO A 717 -6.62 30.29 -20.08
N THR A 718 -6.55 29.07 -19.54
CA THR A 718 -7.46 27.96 -19.85
C THR A 718 -8.64 27.84 -18.86
N GLY A 719 -8.70 28.73 -17.86
CA GLY A 719 -9.69 28.69 -16.79
C GLY A 719 -9.17 28.09 -15.48
N VAL A 720 -10.04 28.08 -14.48
CA VAL A 720 -9.78 27.60 -13.11
C VAL A 720 -10.58 26.34 -12.81
N CYS A 721 -10.21 25.59 -11.78
CA CYS A 721 -10.93 24.38 -11.39
C CYS A 721 -12.42 24.64 -11.07
N ASP A 722 -13.26 23.71 -11.51
CA ASP A 722 -14.67 23.51 -11.18
C ASP A 722 -14.76 22.08 -10.63
N TYR A 723 -14.35 21.91 -9.37
CA TYR A 723 -14.25 20.61 -8.69
C TYR A 723 -15.60 19.90 -8.58
#